data_AF-A0A1Q7YIR6-F1
#
_entry.id   AF-A0A1Q7YIR6-F1
#
_cell.length_a   1.000
_cell.length_b   1.000
_cell.length_c   1.000
_cell.angle_alpha   90.00
_cell.angle_beta   90.00
_cell.angle_gamma   90.00
#
_symmetry.space_group_name_H-M   'P 1'
#
loop_
_entity.id
_entity.type
_entity.pdbx_description
1 polymer ?
#
loop_
_entity_poly.entity_id
_entity_poly.type
_entity_poly.pdbx_seq_one_letter_code
_entity_poly.pdbx_strand_id
1 'polypeptide(L)'
;MNHLTSRFAVRISLTLFVCSLLISVLLASGLFKASSKAPAPESSVQKITVHAAGRGGKFLKLQDGRELKSRYTGNQVASDALRSGSAQARSLASADFDSDGAPDVVGGYAVNGFGVVTLRRGNPEAFAPTDDSVFARMQQGLNPDPLLPETLSYTTPEAADFLVTGDFNRDGRSDVLLAAHGGGLYLMAGDGAGRLTAPERIELPGQVTALAAGEFKAADGNTDVAVGIAGPSGHTLLIYDGAEGGLSGQPTSYQLPYEATAVEFGRLDSDPFMDAAVATGNEVEIVHGWGRLNRVSAESRVERVSVPFNVQSLALGNFVWDRQSNTEIAAQAEGGELYLLEQSEINKVRFNDAELEERAQARRTPIAMKKQSVSEIESASAWTANKPARWSEPLDLETSVAPAPGAISHRPLVVSQVSWGDTEDLLMLDSGRNSMKIVGQQTRQAGEAGVSAESITGVEGLSNVSLDATNAPVAVLALPTKLNGERDMVLLNSGATEASIVPITPDATVTVNSTTDAIHSPGCATLGTGTCSLRDAFIFANANAGTTISINAGTYQLSLSGGSGCDTPNAGDLVVNPTTTITGAGQATTTIQQTLSNARVLCMNLPFGANTYTISGVTVTGGRDTGGVGGGGFVGGALGEVLNVTNVTFNDNRTSGTNTTSGGGGLNKFGGNLTITGCTFTNNTSSTVNQAPAGGPGGGLGYAPGSAGSGQGGATGNLVMTNNTFTGNTAGSAASGGGGADLFTFNTGTGSFHITNSTFTSNQATNGSGGAIIVESLQLTLDATAANTTSLSSNTSKVNGGGIYWSGGSGIIDATAGGTVTISGNTATNDSNGAGIGDNTVGGVTAKGTLNLADNVEIQVNGLWTNFTGSNVTFANLSIVDGTFTANNSTITVNSNLNVAKNTLSGGTFNGNTSTVGISGNLNLLNGTFNAGTTVNLTGGLNIAAGTFNAIAQTGGTFSGGSSTVNIGGNFTFTAGTFTAGSSAFNFNGSSAQSIGTLAATFNNLTINNASGVNLGGNVTVGGTLTLTNGVLGVSTNTLTLNSTQSEFRWSERCSRQLRQSHFQ
;
A
#
# COMPACT_ATOMS: atom_id res chain seq x y z
N MET A 1 -18.38 44.37 72.83
CA MET A 1 -19.20 43.48 71.98
C MET A 1 -19.70 44.22 70.71
N ASN A 2 -18.99 45.01 69.89
CA ASN A 2 -17.60 45.23 69.52
C ASN A 2 -16.83 43.94 69.19
N HIS A 3 -16.57 43.74 67.89
CA HIS A 3 -15.78 42.68 67.21
C HIS A 3 -16.45 41.49 66.47
N LEU A 4 -17.77 41.46 66.23
CA LEU A 4 -18.36 40.44 65.33
C LEU A 4 -19.18 40.93 64.13
N THR A 5 -19.44 42.24 63.97
CA THR A 5 -20.24 42.76 62.84
C THR A 5 -19.41 43.32 61.67
N SER A 6 -18.08 43.50 61.80
CA SER A 6 -17.24 44.05 60.72
C SER A 6 -16.56 42.98 59.83
N ARG A 7 -16.41 41.74 60.29
CA ARG A 7 -15.79 40.66 59.49
C ARG A 7 -16.76 39.95 58.53
N PHE A 8 -18.07 40.03 58.79
CA PHE A 8 -19.10 39.52 57.87
C PHE A 8 -19.39 40.51 56.73
N ALA A 9 -19.39 41.83 57.01
CA ALA A 9 -19.59 42.87 55.99
C ALA A 9 -18.40 42.98 55.00
N VAL A 10 -17.17 42.75 55.47
CA VAL A 10 -15.96 42.77 54.61
C VAL A 10 -15.86 41.52 53.75
N ARG A 11 -16.28 40.34 54.22
CA ARG A 11 -16.34 39.13 53.38
C ARG A 11 -17.44 39.21 52.33
N ILE A 12 -18.63 39.71 52.67
CA ILE A 12 -19.71 39.92 51.68
C ILE A 12 -19.32 41.00 50.66
N SER A 13 -18.65 42.08 51.07
CA SER A 13 -18.19 43.13 50.14
C SER A 13 -17.06 42.65 49.22
N LEU A 14 -16.13 41.80 49.71
CA LEU A 14 -15.06 41.26 48.88
C LEU A 14 -15.57 40.17 47.91
N THR A 15 -16.54 39.34 48.33
CA THR A 15 -17.19 38.36 47.44
C THR A 15 -18.10 39.05 46.42
N LEU A 16 -18.83 40.12 46.79
CA LEU A 16 -19.57 40.96 45.84
C LEU A 16 -18.65 41.71 44.88
N PHE A 17 -17.48 42.17 45.33
CA PHE A 17 -16.50 42.85 44.47
C PHE A 17 -15.84 41.89 43.48
N VAL A 18 -15.51 40.66 43.90
CA VAL A 18 -14.98 39.60 43.03
C VAL A 18 -16.06 39.06 42.08
N CYS A 19 -17.31 38.91 42.52
CA CYS A 19 -18.43 38.58 41.63
C CYS A 19 -18.75 39.73 40.67
N SER A 20 -18.66 41.00 41.08
CA SER A 20 -18.84 42.13 40.15
C SER A 20 -17.69 42.24 39.16
N LEU A 21 -16.45 41.90 39.55
CA LEU A 21 -15.29 41.88 38.66
C LEU A 21 -15.42 40.75 37.62
N LEU A 22 -15.84 39.55 38.04
CA LEU A 22 -16.16 38.42 37.17
C LEU A 22 -17.35 38.71 36.25
N ILE A 23 -18.40 39.38 36.74
CA ILE A 23 -19.55 39.81 35.92
C ILE A 23 -19.18 40.94 34.97
N SER A 24 -18.27 41.85 35.32
CA SER A 24 -17.76 42.87 34.39
C SER A 24 -16.78 42.31 33.36
N VAL A 25 -16.02 41.25 33.68
CA VAL A 25 -15.24 40.50 32.68
C VAL A 25 -16.15 39.65 31.80
N LEU A 26 -17.25 39.09 32.33
CA LEU A 26 -18.29 38.37 31.56
C LEU A 26 -19.19 39.31 30.73
N LEU A 27 -19.42 40.55 31.14
CA LEU A 27 -20.12 41.57 30.36
C LEU A 27 -19.20 42.25 29.34
N ALA A 28 -17.91 42.40 29.63
CA ALA A 28 -16.92 42.85 28.64
C ALA A 28 -16.59 41.76 27.59
N SER A 29 -16.73 40.48 27.94
CA SER A 29 -16.65 39.36 26.98
C SER A 29 -17.99 38.96 26.36
N GLY A 30 -19.12 39.42 26.91
CA GLY A 30 -20.49 39.20 26.40
C GLY A 30 -21.06 40.33 25.53
N LEU A 31 -20.30 41.41 25.30
CA LEU A 31 -20.66 42.54 24.42
C LEU A 31 -19.80 42.61 23.15
N PHE A 32 -19.33 41.46 22.68
CA PHE A 32 -19.27 41.23 21.24
C PHE A 32 -20.41 40.27 20.91
N LYS A 33 -21.61 40.84 20.70
CA LYS A 33 -22.54 40.23 19.76
C LYS A 33 -21.78 40.17 18.44
N ALA A 34 -21.16 39.02 18.17
CA ALA A 34 -20.89 38.61 16.81
C ALA A 34 -22.26 38.52 16.15
N SER A 35 -22.71 39.65 15.60
CA SER A 35 -23.46 39.61 14.37
C SER A 35 -22.50 38.97 13.38
N SER A 36 -22.46 37.64 13.34
CA SER A 36 -21.97 36.90 12.19
C SER A 36 -23.02 37.06 11.08
N LYS A 37 -23.24 38.31 10.68
CA LYS A 37 -23.38 38.55 9.26
C LYS A 37 -22.02 38.12 8.73
N ALA A 38 -21.98 36.91 8.18
CA ALA A 38 -20.82 36.44 7.43
C ALA A 38 -20.31 37.64 6.64
N PRO A 39 -19.01 37.97 6.68
CA PRO A 39 -18.51 38.97 5.76
C PRO A 39 -19.01 38.50 4.40
N ALA A 40 -19.78 39.36 3.72
CA ALA A 40 -20.11 39.12 2.33
C ALA A 40 -18.78 38.74 1.66
N PRO A 41 -18.74 37.67 0.84
CA PRO A 41 -17.49 37.23 0.25
C PRO A 41 -16.85 38.48 -0.34
N GLU A 42 -15.65 38.84 0.12
CA GLU A 42 -14.87 39.86 -0.58
C GLU A 42 -14.72 39.28 -1.98
N SER A 43 -15.52 39.80 -2.92
CA SER A 43 -15.37 39.55 -4.33
C SER A 43 -14.13 40.33 -4.78
N SER A 44 -12.97 40.01 -4.23
CA SER A 44 -11.75 40.17 -4.99
C SER A 44 -11.93 39.18 -6.13
N VAL A 45 -12.25 39.67 -7.32
CA VAL A 45 -12.27 38.86 -8.53
C VAL A 45 -10.91 38.14 -8.56
N GLN A 46 -10.90 36.84 -8.24
CA GLN A 46 -9.67 36.06 -8.24
C GLN A 46 -9.09 36.17 -9.65
N LYS A 47 -7.81 36.53 -9.75
CA LYS A 47 -7.14 36.69 -11.03
C LYS A 47 -7.18 35.35 -11.76
N ILE A 48 -7.73 35.36 -12.97
CA ILE A 48 -7.66 34.21 -13.87
C ILE A 48 -6.20 34.04 -14.26
N THR A 49 -5.63 32.87 -14.01
CA THR A 49 -4.26 32.52 -14.33
C THR A 49 -4.18 31.58 -15.53
N VAL A 50 -5.26 30.84 -15.80
CA VAL A 50 -5.40 29.96 -16.97
C VAL A 50 -6.78 30.17 -17.59
N HIS A 51 -6.82 30.53 -18.88
CA HIS A 51 -8.03 30.68 -19.66
C HIS A 51 -8.43 29.33 -20.26
N ALA A 52 -9.29 28.63 -19.56
CA ALA A 52 -9.69 27.26 -19.90
C ALA A 52 -11.20 27.13 -20.14
N ALA A 53 -12.01 28.09 -19.68
CA ALA A 53 -13.45 28.05 -19.82
C ALA A 53 -13.87 27.89 -21.30
N GLY A 54 -14.69 26.87 -21.56
CA GLY A 54 -15.23 26.59 -22.90
C GLY A 54 -14.26 25.95 -23.90
N ARG A 55 -13.01 25.63 -23.53
CA ARG A 55 -12.00 25.06 -24.45
C ARG A 55 -12.14 23.56 -24.70
N GLY A 56 -12.63 22.77 -23.74
CA GLY A 56 -12.62 21.30 -23.81
C GLY A 56 -13.79 20.62 -24.53
N GLY A 57 -14.78 21.36 -25.04
CA GLY A 57 -15.86 20.81 -25.87
C GLY A 57 -16.82 19.87 -25.13
N LYS A 58 -17.11 18.70 -25.72
CA LYS A 58 -18.01 17.66 -25.15
C LYS A 58 -17.33 16.69 -24.19
N PHE A 59 -16.00 16.60 -24.21
CA PHE A 59 -15.27 15.53 -23.51
C PHE A 59 -14.50 16.03 -22.30
N LEU A 60 -14.41 17.35 -22.16
CA LEU A 60 -13.73 18.02 -21.07
C LEU A 60 -14.42 19.36 -20.77
N LYS A 61 -14.98 19.51 -19.57
CA LYS A 61 -15.69 20.74 -19.15
C LYS A 61 -14.83 21.54 -18.19
N LEU A 62 -14.01 22.42 -18.74
CA LEU A 62 -13.07 23.24 -17.97
C LEU A 62 -13.69 24.54 -17.46
N GLN A 63 -13.26 24.96 -16.28
CA GLN A 63 -13.42 26.32 -15.78
C GLN A 63 -12.08 27.07 -15.86
N ASP A 64 -12.15 28.41 -15.88
CA ASP A 64 -10.94 29.23 -15.80
C ASP A 64 -10.15 28.95 -14.52
N GLY A 65 -8.85 28.75 -14.71
CA GLY A 65 -7.94 28.46 -13.63
C GLY A 65 -7.60 29.70 -12.81
N ARG A 66 -7.37 29.49 -11.52
CA ARG A 66 -7.16 30.55 -10.54
C ARG A 66 -6.02 30.20 -9.62
N GLU A 67 -5.30 31.24 -9.20
CA GLU A 67 -4.24 31.12 -8.23
C GLU A 67 -4.79 30.68 -6.86
N LEU A 68 -4.16 29.67 -6.27
CA LEU A 68 -4.40 29.28 -4.90
C LEU A 68 -3.64 30.24 -3.98
N LYS A 69 -4.36 30.93 -3.10
CA LYS A 69 -3.70 31.72 -2.06
C LYS A 69 -3.10 30.77 -1.02
N SER A 70 -1.81 30.88 -0.75
CA SER A 70 -1.14 30.11 0.30
C SER A 70 -0.80 30.97 1.52
N ARG A 71 -0.85 30.33 2.68
CA ARG A 71 -0.28 30.84 3.93
C ARG A 71 1.01 30.06 4.22
N TYR A 72 2.13 30.58 3.72
CA TYR A 72 3.43 29.93 3.93
C TYR A 72 3.85 29.95 5.40
N THR A 73 4.28 28.78 5.87
CA THR A 73 4.85 28.53 7.20
C THR A 73 6.08 27.62 7.07
N GLY A 74 6.79 27.32 8.17
CA GLY A 74 8.00 26.50 8.14
C GLY A 74 9.28 27.34 8.09
N ASN A 75 10.19 27.03 7.18
CA ASN A 75 11.47 27.73 7.06
C ASN A 75 11.28 29.18 6.60
N GLN A 76 11.79 30.13 7.39
CA GLN A 76 11.60 31.55 7.13
C GLN A 76 12.26 32.03 5.82
N VAL A 77 13.46 31.53 5.49
CA VAL A 77 14.18 31.90 4.26
C VAL A 77 13.43 31.43 3.03
N ALA A 78 12.94 30.18 3.05
CA ALA A 78 12.11 29.64 1.97
C ALA A 78 10.79 30.42 1.84
N SER A 79 10.10 30.66 2.95
CA SER A 79 8.86 31.44 2.99
C SER A 79 9.04 32.86 2.45
N ASP A 80 10.15 33.54 2.77
CA ASP A 80 10.42 34.89 2.28
C ASP A 80 10.76 34.92 0.79
N ALA A 81 11.45 33.89 0.29
CA ALA A 81 11.70 33.72 -1.14
C ALA A 81 10.39 33.53 -1.93
N LEU A 82 9.45 32.73 -1.40
CA LEU A 82 8.13 32.52 -1.98
C LEU A 82 7.28 33.81 -1.94
N ARG A 83 7.26 34.53 -0.81
CA ARG A 83 6.48 35.78 -0.68
C ARG A 83 7.03 36.93 -1.53
N SER A 84 8.35 36.98 -1.73
CA SER A 84 9.01 38.03 -2.54
C SER A 84 8.97 37.76 -4.04
N GLY A 85 8.54 36.56 -4.46
CA GLY A 85 8.56 36.15 -5.87
C GLY A 85 9.95 35.79 -6.39
N SER A 86 10.94 35.61 -5.51
CA SER A 86 12.31 35.25 -5.91
C SER A 86 12.49 33.74 -6.16
N ALA A 87 11.54 32.92 -5.68
CA ALA A 87 11.51 31.48 -5.95
C ALA A 87 10.95 31.21 -7.34
N GLN A 88 11.74 30.55 -8.18
CA GLN A 88 11.35 30.15 -9.53
C GLN A 88 10.80 28.72 -9.51
N ALA A 89 9.55 28.57 -9.93
CA ALA A 89 8.91 27.27 -10.10
C ALA A 89 9.71 26.30 -11.00
N ARG A 90 9.68 25.01 -10.65
CA ARG A 90 10.39 23.94 -11.35
C ARG A 90 9.59 22.66 -11.54
N SER A 91 8.96 22.16 -10.48
CA SER A 91 8.39 20.81 -10.47
C SER A 91 7.20 20.69 -9.53
N LEU A 92 6.38 19.67 -9.74
CA LEU A 92 5.26 19.29 -8.88
C LEU A 92 5.22 17.77 -8.69
N ALA A 93 4.79 17.33 -7.52
CA ALA A 93 4.47 15.93 -7.21
C ALA A 93 3.29 15.87 -6.23
N SER A 94 2.70 14.69 -6.03
CA SER A 94 1.57 14.49 -5.12
C SER A 94 1.64 13.13 -4.45
N ALA A 95 1.30 13.09 -3.17
CA ALA A 95 1.10 11.88 -2.37
C ALA A 95 0.28 12.25 -1.13
N ASP A 96 -0.29 11.27 -0.43
CA ASP A 96 -0.93 11.47 0.88
C ASP A 96 0.15 11.33 1.96
N PHE A 97 0.58 12.43 2.59
CA PHE A 97 1.67 12.44 3.59
C PHE A 97 1.15 12.35 5.03
N ASP A 98 -0.17 12.37 5.26
CA ASP A 98 -0.78 12.19 6.58
C ASP A 98 -1.84 11.08 6.66
N SER A 99 -1.98 10.31 5.60
CA SER A 99 -2.86 9.14 5.49
C SER A 99 -4.31 9.47 5.81
N ASP A 100 -4.78 10.67 5.44
CA ASP A 100 -6.15 11.12 5.65
C ASP A 100 -7.08 10.81 4.46
N GLY A 101 -6.52 10.25 3.38
CA GLY A 101 -7.23 9.90 2.15
C GLY A 101 -7.39 11.06 1.17
N ALA A 102 -6.88 12.25 1.50
CA ALA A 102 -6.76 13.37 0.59
C ALA A 102 -5.31 13.48 0.06
N PRO A 103 -5.12 13.70 -1.25
CA PRO A 103 -3.79 13.85 -1.81
C PRO A 103 -3.22 15.24 -1.50
N ASP A 104 -1.98 15.27 -0.99
CA ASP A 104 -1.21 16.48 -0.80
C ASP A 104 -0.41 16.81 -2.06
N VAL A 105 0.04 18.07 -2.16
CA VAL A 105 0.85 18.56 -3.26
C VAL A 105 2.19 19.08 -2.77
N VAL A 106 3.25 18.65 -3.46
CA VAL A 106 4.61 19.10 -3.26
C VAL A 106 5.06 19.94 -4.45
N GLY A 107 5.47 21.18 -4.20
CA GLY A 107 5.99 22.09 -5.24
C GLY A 107 7.48 22.37 -5.07
N GLY A 108 8.25 22.27 -6.15
CA GLY A 108 9.69 22.50 -6.20
C GLY A 108 10.07 23.81 -6.86
N TYR A 109 11.06 24.49 -6.28
CA TYR A 109 11.52 25.81 -6.74
C TYR A 109 13.04 25.93 -6.68
N ALA A 110 13.57 26.84 -7.49
CA ALA A 110 14.96 27.30 -7.43
C ALA A 110 15.01 28.75 -6.91
N VAL A 111 15.97 29.02 -6.03
CA VAL A 111 16.35 30.37 -5.58
C VAL A 111 17.83 30.53 -5.86
N ASN A 112 18.33 31.77 -6.02
CA ASN A 112 19.76 32.00 -6.22
C ASN A 112 20.59 31.41 -5.06
N GLY A 113 21.23 30.27 -5.30
CA GLY A 113 22.14 29.59 -4.38
C GLY A 113 21.55 28.45 -3.54
N PHE A 114 20.24 28.15 -3.65
CA PHE A 114 19.59 27.03 -2.94
C PHE A 114 18.22 26.70 -3.58
N GLY A 115 17.59 25.59 -3.21
CA GLY A 115 16.21 25.28 -3.65
C GLY A 115 15.18 25.42 -2.55
N VAL A 116 13.91 25.39 -2.93
CA VAL A 116 12.79 25.38 -2.00
C VAL A 116 11.84 24.24 -2.37
N VAL A 117 11.39 23.51 -1.35
CA VAL A 117 10.28 22.55 -1.46
C VAL A 117 9.13 23.07 -0.63
N THR A 118 7.92 22.99 -1.17
CA THR A 118 6.67 23.28 -0.46
C THR A 118 5.85 22.02 -0.32
N LEU A 119 5.17 21.83 0.81
CA LEU A 119 4.18 20.78 1.03
C LEU A 119 2.86 21.43 1.44
N ARG A 120 1.80 21.16 0.68
CA ARG A 120 0.46 21.68 0.91
C ARG A 120 -0.52 20.53 1.01
N ARG A 121 -1.22 20.45 2.14
CA ARG A 121 -2.09 19.32 2.41
C ARG A 121 -3.39 19.32 1.58
N GLY A 122 -3.84 18.13 1.24
CA GLY A 122 -5.17 17.86 0.69
C GLY A 122 -6.27 18.27 1.66
N ASN A 123 -7.47 18.52 1.14
CA ASN A 123 -8.64 18.80 1.97
C ASN A 123 -9.54 17.56 2.07
N PRO A 124 -9.62 16.90 3.24
CA PRO A 124 -10.50 15.76 3.44
C PRO A 124 -11.97 16.05 3.14
N GLU A 125 -12.48 17.28 3.33
CA GLU A 125 -13.87 17.57 2.96
C GLU A 125 -14.14 17.35 1.46
N ALA A 126 -13.12 17.47 0.60
CA ALA A 126 -13.25 17.29 -0.85
C ALA A 126 -13.17 15.81 -1.29
N PHE A 127 -12.45 14.96 -0.55
CA PHE A 127 -12.07 13.61 -0.99
C PHE A 127 -12.50 12.49 -0.03
N ALA A 128 -12.40 12.72 1.28
CA ALA A 128 -12.56 11.71 2.34
C ALA A 128 -13.05 12.34 3.67
N PRO A 129 -14.26 12.93 3.72
CA PRO A 129 -14.74 13.63 4.90
C PRO A 129 -14.97 12.64 6.05
N THR A 130 -14.53 13.02 7.24
CA THR A 130 -14.79 12.25 8.48
C THR A 130 -16.14 12.57 9.11
N ASP A 131 -16.82 13.63 8.63
CA ASP A 131 -18.15 14.04 9.07
C ASP A 131 -19.17 13.87 7.92
N ASP A 132 -20.17 13.01 8.13
CA ASP A 132 -21.27 12.77 7.20
C ASP A 132 -22.06 14.05 6.86
N SER A 133 -22.01 15.08 7.70
CA SER A 133 -22.68 16.37 7.44
C SER A 133 -22.17 17.06 6.17
N VAL A 134 -20.95 16.74 5.72
CA VAL A 134 -20.37 17.26 4.48
C VAL A 134 -21.22 16.86 3.28
N PHE A 135 -21.70 15.62 3.20
CA PHE A 135 -22.56 15.17 2.08
C PHE A 135 -23.87 15.99 2.00
N ALA A 136 -24.49 16.27 3.14
CA ALA A 136 -25.70 17.10 3.19
C ALA A 136 -25.42 18.56 2.77
N ARG A 137 -24.28 19.13 3.17
CA ARG A 137 -23.85 20.47 2.73
C ARG A 137 -23.51 20.49 1.23
N MET A 138 -22.92 19.42 0.70
CA MET A 138 -22.64 19.29 -0.74
C MET A 138 -23.93 19.26 -1.56
N GLN A 139 -24.97 18.57 -1.08
CA GLN A 139 -26.31 18.64 -1.69
C GLN A 139 -26.91 20.05 -1.66
N GLN A 140 -26.43 20.93 -0.78
CA GLN A 140 -26.82 22.34 -0.70
C GLN A 140 -25.88 23.26 -1.51
N GLY A 141 -24.94 22.71 -2.27
CA GLY A 141 -24.01 23.45 -3.13
C GLY A 141 -22.65 23.75 -2.53
N LEU A 142 -22.27 23.12 -1.41
CA LEU A 142 -20.89 23.17 -0.93
C LEU A 142 -19.97 22.49 -1.95
N ASN A 143 -18.90 23.19 -2.33
CA ASN A 143 -17.79 22.66 -3.11
C ASN A 143 -16.49 22.97 -2.36
N PRO A 144 -15.95 22.02 -1.58
CA PRO A 144 -14.71 22.23 -0.85
C PRO A 144 -13.53 22.42 -1.82
N ASP A 145 -12.62 23.33 -1.51
CA ASP A 145 -11.35 23.47 -2.23
C ASP A 145 -10.54 22.16 -2.11
N PRO A 146 -9.78 21.76 -3.15
CA PRO A 146 -9.02 20.50 -3.10
C PRO A 146 -7.86 20.52 -2.10
N LEU A 147 -7.29 21.69 -1.81
CA LEU A 147 -6.09 21.83 -0.96
C LEU A 147 -6.33 22.84 0.17
N LEU A 148 -5.86 22.51 1.37
CA LEU A 148 -5.91 23.40 2.53
C LEU A 148 -5.03 24.66 2.30
N PRO A 149 -5.36 25.83 2.90
CA PRO A 149 -4.65 27.08 2.63
C PRO A 149 -3.24 27.16 3.23
N GLU A 150 -2.89 26.30 4.17
CA GLU A 150 -1.57 26.31 4.80
C GLU A 150 -0.55 25.54 3.96
N THR A 151 0.65 26.11 3.79
CA THR A 151 1.72 25.51 2.99
C THR A 151 3.02 25.55 3.79
N LEU A 152 3.58 24.37 4.06
CA LEU A 152 4.89 24.23 4.69
C LEU A 152 5.98 24.47 3.65
N SER A 153 7.06 25.12 4.06
CA SER A 153 8.19 25.43 3.19
C SER A 153 9.51 24.96 3.81
N TYR A 154 10.36 24.39 2.97
CA TYR A 154 11.64 23.80 3.32
C TYR A 154 12.72 24.35 2.39
N THR A 155 13.94 24.52 2.90
CA THR A 155 15.12 24.84 2.07
C THR A 155 15.84 23.56 1.68
N THR A 156 16.29 23.47 0.44
CA THR A 156 17.13 22.39 -0.09
C THR A 156 18.50 22.92 -0.53
N PRO A 157 19.57 22.10 -0.54
CA PRO A 157 20.90 22.55 -0.91
C PRO A 157 20.99 23.05 -2.37
N GLU A 158 20.20 22.45 -3.26
CA GLU A 158 20.18 22.73 -4.69
C GLU A 158 18.72 22.87 -5.19
N ALA A 159 18.55 23.33 -6.43
CA ALA A 159 17.24 23.50 -7.07
C ALA A 159 16.45 22.19 -7.10
N ALA A 160 15.13 22.27 -6.89
CA ALA A 160 14.24 21.12 -7.01
C ALA A 160 13.73 20.97 -8.45
N ASP A 161 14.64 20.70 -9.39
CA ASP A 161 14.33 20.57 -10.82
C ASP A 161 13.51 19.30 -11.12
N PHE A 162 13.75 18.25 -10.34
CA PHE A 162 12.96 17.03 -10.32
C PHE A 162 12.36 16.81 -8.93
N LEU A 163 11.11 16.38 -8.90
CA LEU A 163 10.43 15.88 -7.71
C LEU A 163 9.69 14.61 -8.07
N VAL A 164 9.86 13.59 -7.24
CA VAL A 164 9.07 12.35 -7.25
C VAL A 164 8.72 11.96 -5.82
N THR A 165 7.63 11.24 -5.66
CA THR A 165 7.10 10.80 -4.36
C THR A 165 6.97 9.28 -4.31
N GLY A 166 7.11 8.71 -3.13
CA GLY A 166 7.08 7.26 -2.90
C GLY A 166 7.69 6.91 -1.54
N ASP A 167 7.61 5.66 -1.12
CA ASP A 167 8.25 5.19 0.12
C ASP A 167 9.69 4.75 -0.19
N PHE A 168 10.63 5.70 -0.21
CA PHE A 168 12.01 5.45 -0.66
C PHE A 168 12.91 4.91 0.45
N ASN A 169 12.57 5.19 1.72
CA ASN A 169 13.28 4.68 2.88
C ASN A 169 12.66 3.39 3.48
N ARG A 170 11.51 2.97 2.95
CA ARG A 170 10.74 1.78 3.36
C ARG A 170 10.21 1.88 4.77
N ASP A 171 9.77 3.05 5.20
CA ASP A 171 9.13 3.28 6.50
C ASP A 171 7.60 3.29 6.43
N GLY A 172 7.05 2.98 5.25
CA GLY A 172 5.63 2.89 4.97
C GLY A 172 4.99 4.23 4.61
N ARG A 173 5.75 5.32 4.52
CA ARG A 173 5.22 6.67 4.34
C ARG A 173 5.66 7.25 3.01
N SER A 174 4.84 8.17 2.52
CA SER A 174 5.20 8.99 1.37
C SER A 174 6.41 9.87 1.71
N ASP A 175 7.50 9.69 0.96
CA ASP A 175 8.68 10.54 0.98
C ASP A 175 8.72 11.45 -0.26
N VAL A 176 9.64 12.41 -0.26
CA VAL A 176 10.00 13.20 -1.44
C VAL A 176 11.44 12.92 -1.82
N LEU A 177 11.67 12.55 -3.07
CA LEU A 177 13.00 12.51 -3.67
C LEU A 177 13.12 13.68 -4.64
N LEU A 178 14.15 14.50 -4.44
CA LEU A 178 14.40 15.70 -5.24
C LEU A 178 15.79 15.67 -5.87
N ALA A 179 15.91 16.27 -7.04
CA ALA A 179 17.21 16.43 -7.69
C ALA A 179 17.30 17.76 -8.45
N ALA A 180 18.52 18.28 -8.55
CA ALA A 180 18.86 19.35 -9.46
C ALA A 180 19.41 18.77 -10.77
N HIS A 181 19.05 19.36 -11.90
CA HIS A 181 19.63 18.97 -13.19
C HIS A 181 21.09 19.44 -13.25
N GLY A 182 22.01 18.52 -13.50
CA GLY A 182 23.45 18.75 -13.34
C GLY A 182 23.92 18.78 -11.88
N GLY A 183 23.11 18.30 -10.95
CA GLY A 183 23.36 18.39 -9.50
C GLY A 183 23.24 17.05 -8.76
N GLY A 184 22.94 17.14 -7.46
CA GLY A 184 22.77 15.99 -6.55
C GLY A 184 21.33 15.48 -6.43
N LEU A 185 21.20 14.30 -5.82
CA LEU A 185 19.95 13.65 -5.44
C LEU A 185 19.77 13.74 -3.92
N TYR A 186 18.58 14.10 -3.45
CA TYR A 186 18.29 14.26 -2.03
C TYR A 186 16.95 13.64 -1.64
N LEU A 187 16.95 12.86 -0.56
CA LEU A 187 15.76 12.28 0.07
C LEU A 187 15.27 13.20 1.19
N MET A 188 13.98 13.51 1.19
CA MET A 188 13.28 14.17 2.29
C MET A 188 12.19 13.22 2.78
N ALA A 189 12.49 12.49 3.85
CA ALA A 189 11.57 11.49 4.40
C ALA A 189 10.30 12.14 4.98
N GLY A 190 9.14 11.51 4.79
CA GLY A 190 7.87 11.89 5.39
C GLY A 190 7.76 11.46 6.84
N ASP A 191 7.12 12.27 7.69
CA ASP A 191 6.86 11.87 9.09
C ASP A 191 5.51 11.14 9.27
N GLY A 192 4.67 11.11 8.23
CA GLY A 192 3.32 10.53 8.28
C GLY A 192 2.28 11.44 8.94
N ALA A 193 2.65 12.67 9.31
CA ALA A 193 1.76 13.69 9.87
C ALA A 193 1.72 14.93 8.97
N GLY A 194 2.03 14.76 7.68
CA GLY A 194 2.01 15.83 6.69
C GLY A 194 3.22 16.75 6.79
N ARG A 195 4.39 16.22 7.19
CA ARG A 195 5.67 16.96 7.20
C ARG A 195 6.81 16.16 6.61
N LEU A 196 7.86 16.88 6.25
CA LEU A 196 9.09 16.34 5.70
C LEU A 196 10.28 16.61 6.64
N THR A 197 11.22 15.67 6.64
CA THR A 197 12.52 15.82 7.30
C THR A 197 13.47 16.70 6.49
N ALA A 198 14.65 16.99 7.04
CA ALA A 198 15.68 17.72 6.32
C ALA A 198 16.24 16.88 5.15
N PRO A 199 16.64 17.51 4.04
CA PRO A 199 17.15 16.79 2.87
C PRO A 199 18.45 16.04 3.18
N GLU A 200 18.44 14.73 2.96
CA GLU A 200 19.58 13.83 3.04
C GLU A 200 20.14 13.57 1.64
N ARG A 201 21.44 13.78 1.44
CA ARG A 201 22.08 13.57 0.14
C ARG A 201 22.28 12.08 -0.14
N ILE A 202 21.84 11.62 -1.30
CA ILE A 202 22.15 10.30 -1.84
C ILE A 202 23.38 10.45 -2.74
N GLU A 203 24.46 9.75 -2.42
CA GLU A 203 25.71 9.85 -3.16
C GLU A 203 25.60 9.11 -4.51
N LEU A 204 25.89 9.84 -5.60
CA LEU A 204 25.86 9.35 -6.97
C LEU A 204 27.26 9.46 -7.62
N PRO A 205 27.62 8.54 -8.55
CA PRO A 205 28.89 8.59 -9.26
C PRO A 205 28.92 9.60 -10.43
N GLY A 206 27.90 10.45 -10.54
CA GLY A 206 27.75 11.49 -11.55
C GLY A 206 26.67 12.50 -11.16
N GLN A 207 26.47 13.51 -12.00
CA GLN A 207 25.44 14.51 -11.83
C GLN A 207 24.12 14.03 -12.44
N VAL A 208 22.98 14.34 -11.79
CA VAL A 208 21.66 13.91 -12.25
C VAL A 208 21.27 14.61 -13.55
N THR A 209 20.73 13.86 -14.51
CA THR A 209 20.22 14.36 -15.80
C THR A 209 18.76 14.01 -16.02
N ALA A 210 18.27 12.91 -15.43
CA ALA A 210 16.87 12.51 -15.43
C ALA A 210 16.52 11.76 -14.14
N LEU A 211 15.25 11.82 -13.71
CA LEU A 211 14.75 11.13 -12.51
C LEU A 211 13.31 10.65 -12.73
N ALA A 212 13.05 9.38 -12.41
CA ALA A 212 11.71 8.83 -12.27
C ALA A 212 11.61 7.92 -11.05
N ALA A 213 10.40 7.84 -10.50
CA ALA A 213 10.02 6.86 -9.51
C ALA A 213 8.77 6.12 -10.01
N GLY A 214 8.68 4.84 -9.70
CA GLY A 214 7.59 3.98 -10.14
C GLY A 214 7.84 2.56 -9.72
N GLU A 215 7.36 1.61 -10.50
CA GLU A 215 7.62 0.19 -10.31
C GLU A 215 8.47 -0.31 -11.48
N PHE A 216 9.42 -1.20 -11.22
CA PHE A 216 10.32 -1.84 -12.17
C PHE A 216 10.44 -3.33 -11.80
N LYS A 217 10.48 -4.21 -12.80
CA LYS A 217 10.30 -5.66 -12.57
C LYS A 217 8.91 -5.95 -12.03
N ALA A 218 8.73 -6.47 -10.83
CA ALA A 218 7.39 -6.72 -10.31
C ALA A 218 6.86 -5.43 -9.68
N ALA A 219 5.65 -5.01 -10.07
CA ALA A 219 4.95 -4.02 -9.26
C ALA A 219 4.67 -4.65 -7.90
N ASP A 220 5.38 -4.27 -6.86
CA ASP A 220 5.31 -4.95 -5.56
C ASP A 220 5.02 -3.98 -4.42
N GLY A 221 4.72 -2.72 -4.76
CA GLY A 221 4.41 -1.65 -3.83
C GLY A 221 5.63 -0.99 -3.23
N ASN A 222 6.82 -1.44 -3.59
CA ASN A 222 8.04 -0.77 -3.19
C ASN A 222 8.52 0.11 -4.33
N THR A 223 8.52 1.42 -4.10
CA THR A 223 8.88 2.38 -5.15
C THR A 223 10.33 2.19 -5.60
N ASP A 224 10.51 1.87 -6.87
CA ASP A 224 11.78 1.86 -7.59
C ASP A 224 12.17 3.26 -8.07
N VAL A 225 13.48 3.50 -8.22
CA VAL A 225 14.00 4.79 -8.66
C VAL A 225 14.94 4.61 -9.83
N ALA A 226 14.67 5.32 -10.94
CA ALA A 226 15.56 5.45 -12.07
C ALA A 226 16.24 6.82 -12.07
N VAL A 227 17.57 6.84 -12.16
CA VAL A 227 18.38 8.06 -12.18
C VAL A 227 19.30 8.03 -13.39
N GLY A 228 19.06 8.93 -14.34
CA GLY A 228 20.03 9.23 -15.39
C GLY A 228 21.16 10.08 -14.81
N ILE A 229 22.41 9.71 -15.06
CA ILE A 229 23.58 10.46 -14.60
C ILE A 229 24.59 10.70 -15.72
N ALA A 230 25.28 11.84 -15.65
CA ALA A 230 26.47 12.14 -16.42
C ALA A 230 27.67 12.27 -15.48
N GLY A 231 28.70 11.47 -15.69
CA GLY A 231 29.91 11.45 -14.86
C GLY A 231 31.19 11.21 -15.65
N PRO A 232 32.34 11.11 -14.96
CA PRO A 232 33.63 10.86 -15.62
C PRO A 232 33.69 9.56 -16.44
N SER A 233 32.81 8.60 -16.11
CA SER A 233 32.67 7.32 -16.80
C SER A 233 31.71 7.33 -18.00
N GLY A 234 31.10 8.48 -18.32
CA GLY A 234 30.11 8.61 -19.40
C GLY A 234 28.69 8.79 -18.87
N HIS A 235 27.72 8.46 -19.71
CA HIS A 235 26.30 8.55 -19.41
C HIS A 235 25.78 7.19 -18.92
N THR A 236 24.99 7.18 -17.86
CA THR A 236 24.56 5.94 -17.22
C THR A 236 23.16 6.09 -16.66
N LEU A 237 22.34 5.05 -16.78
CA LEU A 237 21.11 4.88 -16.01
C LEU A 237 21.40 4.03 -14.78
N LEU A 238 20.99 4.51 -13.62
CA LEU A 238 20.97 3.74 -12.37
C LEU A 238 19.52 3.39 -12.04
N ILE A 239 19.22 2.11 -11.82
CA ILE A 239 17.91 1.66 -11.32
C ILE A 239 18.10 1.07 -9.92
N TYR A 240 17.50 1.71 -8.92
CA TYR A 240 17.44 1.26 -7.54
C TYR A 240 16.15 0.45 -7.34
N ASP A 241 16.31 -0.83 -7.00
CA ASP A 241 15.17 -1.74 -6.81
C ASP A 241 14.56 -1.56 -5.40
N GLY A 242 13.31 -1.13 -5.37
CA GLY A 242 12.46 -0.89 -4.21
C GLY A 242 12.24 -2.12 -3.34
N ALA A 243 12.41 -3.34 -3.85
CA ALA A 243 12.45 -4.57 -3.04
C ALA A 243 13.87 -4.94 -2.58
N GLU A 244 14.93 -4.59 -3.33
CA GLU A 244 16.34 -5.00 -3.09
C GLU A 244 17.24 -3.89 -2.45
N GLY A 245 16.90 -3.39 -1.27
CA GLY A 245 17.57 -2.28 -0.58
C GLY A 245 17.19 -0.84 -0.98
N GLY A 246 16.60 -0.57 -2.16
CA GLY A 246 16.08 0.75 -2.54
C GLY A 246 17.24 1.74 -2.65
N LEU A 247 17.08 2.98 -2.20
CA LEU A 247 18.17 3.97 -2.19
C LEU A 247 19.37 3.57 -1.30
N SER A 248 19.18 2.63 -0.36
CA SER A 248 20.29 2.06 0.45
C SER A 248 20.95 0.84 -0.21
N GLY A 249 20.33 0.29 -1.26
CA GLY A 249 20.81 -0.85 -2.04
C GLY A 249 21.85 -0.47 -3.09
N GLN A 250 22.39 -1.48 -3.76
CA GLN A 250 23.24 -1.26 -4.93
C GLN A 250 22.37 -1.16 -6.18
N PRO A 251 22.44 -0.06 -6.95
CA PRO A 251 21.66 0.07 -8.17
C PRO A 251 22.19 -0.83 -9.28
N THR A 252 21.31 -1.26 -10.18
CA THR A 252 21.72 -1.81 -11.47
C THR A 252 22.12 -0.65 -12.39
N SER A 253 23.23 -0.80 -13.10
CA SER A 253 23.81 0.24 -13.95
C SER A 253 23.73 -0.14 -15.42
N TYR A 254 23.24 0.76 -16.27
CA TYR A 254 23.16 0.59 -17.72
C TYR A 254 23.94 1.71 -18.41
N GLN A 255 24.87 1.36 -19.29
CA GLN A 255 25.62 2.34 -20.07
C GLN A 255 24.77 2.90 -21.19
N LEU A 256 24.64 4.23 -21.24
CA LEU A 256 23.84 4.93 -22.22
C LEU A 256 24.74 5.51 -23.33
N PRO A 257 24.28 5.52 -24.60
CA PRO A 257 25.04 6.07 -25.72
C PRO A 257 25.15 7.61 -25.63
N TYR A 258 24.16 8.25 -25.01
CA TYR A 258 24.06 9.69 -24.82
C TYR A 258 23.47 10.00 -23.44
N GLU A 259 23.49 11.28 -23.07
CA GLU A 259 22.85 11.76 -21.85
C GLU A 259 21.37 11.41 -21.83
N ALA A 260 20.88 10.88 -20.70
CA ALA A 260 19.46 10.64 -20.50
C ALA A 260 18.75 11.98 -20.33
N THR A 261 17.85 12.32 -21.25
CA THR A 261 17.02 13.54 -21.19
C THR A 261 15.68 13.30 -20.48
N ALA A 262 15.20 12.06 -20.47
CA ALA A 262 14.03 11.62 -19.72
C ALA A 262 14.11 10.11 -19.43
N VAL A 263 13.44 9.69 -18.35
CA VAL A 263 13.19 8.29 -18.04
C VAL A 263 11.78 8.15 -17.49
N GLU A 264 11.07 7.09 -17.86
CA GLU A 264 9.72 6.79 -17.38
C GLU A 264 9.56 5.27 -17.18
N PHE A 265 8.80 4.87 -16.16
CA PHE A 265 8.43 3.47 -15.94
C PHE A 265 7.05 3.19 -16.54
N GLY A 266 6.89 2.02 -17.16
CA GLY A 266 5.64 1.64 -17.83
C GLY A 266 5.69 0.21 -18.33
N ARG A 267 4.55 -0.30 -18.81
CA ARG A 267 4.46 -1.66 -19.35
C ARG A 267 4.63 -1.61 -20.87
N LEU A 268 5.83 -1.89 -21.35
CA LEU A 268 6.21 -1.72 -22.76
C LEU A 268 6.16 -3.04 -23.55
N ASP A 269 5.78 -4.13 -22.90
CA ASP A 269 5.51 -5.42 -23.54
C ASP A 269 4.36 -6.20 -22.86
N SER A 270 4.13 -7.43 -23.35
CA SER A 270 3.00 -8.27 -22.92
C SER A 270 3.24 -9.04 -21.61
N ASP A 271 4.45 -9.03 -21.10
CA ASP A 271 4.81 -9.74 -19.87
C ASP A 271 4.25 -9.01 -18.62
N PRO A 272 4.35 -9.61 -17.42
CA PRO A 272 3.75 -9.05 -16.21
C PRO A 272 4.64 -8.04 -15.47
N PHE A 273 5.83 -7.78 -15.99
CA PHE A 273 6.82 -6.92 -15.38
C PHE A 273 6.73 -5.49 -15.91
N MET A 274 7.24 -4.56 -15.13
CA MET A 274 7.33 -3.15 -15.46
C MET A 274 8.73 -2.84 -16.03
N ASP A 275 8.74 -2.02 -17.06
CA ASP A 275 9.90 -1.65 -17.86
C ASP A 275 10.26 -0.18 -17.63
N ALA A 276 11.45 0.22 -18.07
CA ALA A 276 11.87 1.63 -18.10
C ALA A 276 12.18 2.07 -19.55
N ALA A 277 11.57 3.15 -20.01
CA ALA A 277 11.98 3.82 -21.25
C ALA A 277 12.89 5.01 -20.94
N VAL A 278 13.98 5.16 -21.69
CA VAL A 278 14.98 6.22 -21.51
C VAL A 278 15.22 6.92 -22.85
N ALA A 279 15.10 8.24 -22.85
CA ALA A 279 15.45 9.05 -24.02
C ALA A 279 16.95 9.34 -24.04
N THR A 280 17.64 8.91 -25.10
CA THR A 280 19.09 9.09 -25.25
C THR A 280 19.45 9.50 -26.68
N GLY A 281 19.53 10.81 -26.94
CA GLY A 281 19.79 11.31 -28.29
C GLY A 281 18.71 10.85 -29.27
N ASN A 282 19.09 10.17 -30.35
CA ASN A 282 18.16 9.68 -31.36
C ASN A 282 17.66 8.24 -31.13
N GLU A 283 17.75 7.75 -29.90
CA GLU A 283 17.29 6.42 -29.49
C GLU A 283 16.40 6.53 -28.24
N VAL A 284 15.40 5.66 -28.16
CA VAL A 284 14.72 5.30 -26.91
C VAL A 284 15.28 3.94 -26.47
N GLU A 285 16.03 3.92 -25.36
CA GLU A 285 16.46 2.67 -24.73
C GLU A 285 15.34 2.16 -23.82
N ILE A 286 14.90 0.92 -24.02
CA ILE A 286 13.91 0.25 -23.17
C ILE A 286 14.64 -0.81 -22.36
N VAL A 287 14.65 -0.66 -21.04
CA VAL A 287 15.11 -1.67 -20.11
C VAL A 287 13.91 -2.51 -19.69
N HIS A 288 13.82 -3.72 -20.22
CA HIS A 288 12.73 -4.63 -19.90
C HIS A 288 12.88 -5.24 -18.51
N GLY A 289 11.79 -5.27 -17.75
CA GLY A 289 11.69 -5.91 -16.45
C GLY A 289 11.83 -7.43 -16.54
N TRP A 290 12.11 -8.07 -15.41
CA TRP A 290 12.11 -9.53 -15.28
C TRP A 290 11.90 -9.95 -13.85
N GLY A 291 11.37 -11.15 -13.65
CA GLY A 291 11.22 -11.69 -12.30
C GLY A 291 12.56 -12.00 -11.64
N ARG A 292 12.70 -11.65 -10.36
CA ARG A 292 13.95 -11.66 -9.58
C ARG A 292 14.55 -13.06 -9.41
N LEU A 293 13.77 -14.13 -9.65
CA LEU A 293 14.29 -15.50 -9.64
C LEU A 293 15.04 -15.87 -10.93
N ASN A 294 14.95 -15.05 -11.98
CA ASN A 294 15.72 -15.23 -13.21
C ASN A 294 17.09 -14.55 -13.11
N ARG A 295 18.15 -15.34 -13.38
CA ARG A 295 19.52 -14.81 -13.48
C ARG A 295 19.80 -14.37 -14.90
N VAL A 296 19.83 -13.06 -15.13
CA VAL A 296 20.04 -12.43 -16.44
C VAL A 296 21.18 -11.41 -16.34
N SER A 297 21.90 -11.17 -17.43
CA SER A 297 22.75 -9.97 -17.51
C SER A 297 21.87 -8.76 -17.79
N ALA A 298 22.11 -7.65 -17.09
CA ALA A 298 21.30 -6.43 -17.22
C ALA A 298 21.21 -5.98 -18.70
N GLU A 299 22.32 -5.99 -19.42
CA GLU A 299 22.39 -5.58 -20.82
C GLU A 299 21.60 -6.49 -21.78
N SER A 300 21.27 -7.73 -21.37
CA SER A 300 20.43 -8.64 -22.19
C SER A 300 18.95 -8.26 -22.20
N ARG A 301 18.58 -7.25 -21.39
CA ARG A 301 17.23 -6.73 -21.22
C ARG A 301 17.04 -5.37 -21.88
N VAL A 302 18.06 -4.87 -22.58
CA VAL A 302 17.98 -3.57 -23.26
C VAL A 302 17.53 -3.77 -24.70
N GLU A 303 16.43 -3.14 -25.06
CA GLU A 303 15.98 -2.89 -26.43
C GLU A 303 16.31 -1.45 -26.82
N ARG A 304 16.67 -1.23 -28.09
CA ARG A 304 16.96 0.11 -28.63
C ARG A 304 16.03 0.39 -29.79
N VAL A 305 15.25 1.44 -29.64
CA VAL A 305 14.33 1.92 -30.67
C VAL A 305 14.91 3.20 -31.27
N SER A 306 15.45 3.09 -32.49
CA SER A 306 15.98 4.26 -33.20
C SER A 306 14.85 5.11 -33.77
N VAL A 307 14.97 6.43 -33.61
CA VAL A 307 14.03 7.42 -34.15
C VAL A 307 14.79 8.46 -35.01
N PRO A 308 14.12 9.13 -35.97
CA PRO A 308 14.79 10.03 -36.91
C PRO A 308 15.09 11.44 -36.34
N PHE A 309 14.92 11.64 -35.03
CA PHE A 309 15.09 12.91 -34.33
C PHE A 309 15.71 12.69 -32.94
N ASN A 310 16.27 13.73 -32.32
CA ASN A 310 16.71 13.66 -30.93
C ASN A 310 15.51 13.74 -29.98
N VAL A 311 15.39 12.80 -29.06
CA VAL A 311 14.33 12.73 -28.05
C VAL A 311 14.70 13.57 -26.83
N GLN A 312 13.86 14.53 -26.49
CA GLN A 312 14.05 15.46 -25.39
C GLN A 312 13.22 15.10 -24.15
N SER A 313 12.06 14.47 -24.33
CA SER A 313 11.17 14.04 -23.26
C SER A 313 10.31 12.86 -23.71
N LEU A 314 9.83 12.08 -22.75
CA LEU A 314 8.97 10.92 -22.96
C LEU A 314 7.76 10.98 -22.01
N ALA A 315 6.67 10.36 -22.42
CA ALA A 315 5.54 10.00 -21.57
C ALA A 315 5.00 8.63 -22.00
N LEU A 316 4.68 7.78 -21.03
CA LEU A 316 4.16 6.43 -21.26
C LEU A 316 2.70 6.37 -20.85
N GLY A 317 1.82 5.98 -21.75
CA GLY A 317 0.39 5.89 -21.48
C GLY A 317 -0.38 5.16 -22.57
N ASN A 318 -1.64 4.81 -22.28
CA ASN A 318 -2.56 4.22 -23.23
C ASN A 318 -3.30 5.35 -23.95
N PHE A 319 -2.66 5.99 -24.92
CA PHE A 319 -3.16 7.17 -25.63
C PHE A 319 -4.10 6.79 -26.78
N VAL A 320 -3.95 5.59 -27.31
CA VAL A 320 -4.76 5.07 -28.42
C VAL A 320 -5.51 3.84 -27.94
N TRP A 321 -6.82 3.83 -28.15
CA TRP A 321 -7.61 2.68 -27.73
C TRP A 321 -7.28 1.45 -28.56
N ASP A 322 -6.99 0.37 -27.86
CA ASP A 322 -6.89 -0.96 -28.41
C ASP A 322 -7.49 -2.00 -27.44
N ARG A 323 -7.78 -3.21 -27.94
CA ARG A 323 -8.42 -4.27 -27.15
C ARG A 323 -7.55 -4.81 -26.01
N GLN A 324 -6.24 -4.61 -26.07
CA GLN A 324 -5.25 -5.09 -25.10
C GLN A 324 -4.79 -3.99 -24.14
N SER A 325 -5.12 -2.72 -24.41
CA SER A 325 -4.70 -1.55 -23.63
C SER A 325 -3.17 -1.49 -23.51
N ASN A 326 -2.50 -1.58 -24.65
CA ASN A 326 -1.05 -1.49 -24.72
C ASN A 326 -0.60 -0.05 -24.44
N THR A 327 0.57 0.08 -23.82
CA THR A 327 1.16 1.39 -23.54
C THR A 327 1.96 1.86 -24.75
N GLU A 328 1.69 3.08 -25.18
CA GLU A 328 2.46 3.79 -26.19
C GLU A 328 3.53 4.70 -25.55
N ILE A 329 4.53 5.06 -26.36
CA ILE A 329 5.54 6.04 -26.00
C ILE A 329 5.24 7.35 -26.76
N ALA A 330 4.85 8.39 -26.04
CA ALA A 330 4.83 9.75 -26.57
C ALA A 330 6.24 10.35 -26.44
N ALA A 331 6.88 10.66 -27.56
CA ALA A 331 8.23 11.19 -27.64
C ALA A 331 8.23 12.62 -28.17
N GLN A 332 8.85 13.53 -27.42
CA GLN A 332 9.08 14.90 -27.85
C GLN A 332 10.45 15.01 -28.52
N ALA A 333 10.48 15.53 -29.75
CA ALA A 333 11.71 15.87 -30.44
C ALA A 333 12.36 17.15 -29.89
N GLU A 334 13.65 17.34 -30.12
CA GLU A 334 14.40 18.57 -29.75
C GLU A 334 13.78 19.86 -30.35
N GLY A 335 13.17 19.77 -31.54
CA GLY A 335 12.43 20.88 -32.16
C GLY A 335 11.06 21.17 -31.52
N GLY A 336 10.60 20.28 -30.64
CA GLY A 336 9.35 20.38 -29.92
C GLY A 336 8.19 19.60 -30.51
N GLU A 337 8.35 19.01 -31.70
CA GLU A 337 7.37 18.12 -32.35
C GLU A 337 7.11 16.86 -31.51
N LEU A 338 5.88 16.36 -31.53
CA LEU A 338 5.47 15.18 -30.79
C LEU A 338 5.21 14.01 -31.72
N TYR A 339 5.74 12.86 -31.35
CA TYR A 339 5.56 11.60 -32.04
C TYR A 339 5.02 10.54 -31.09
N LEU A 340 4.21 9.63 -31.62
CA LEU A 340 3.72 8.47 -30.90
C LEU A 340 4.38 7.20 -31.47
N LEU A 341 4.94 6.38 -30.60
CA LEU A 341 5.43 5.05 -30.95
C LEU A 341 4.45 4.03 -30.39
N GLU A 342 3.81 3.30 -31.29
CA GLU A 342 2.87 2.23 -30.98
C GLU A 342 3.51 0.86 -31.23
N GLN A 343 3.04 -0.19 -30.54
CA GLN A 343 3.37 -1.56 -30.93
C GLN A 343 2.71 -1.91 -32.27
N SER A 344 3.40 -2.65 -33.15
CA SER A 344 2.98 -2.84 -34.55
C SER A 344 1.79 -3.78 -34.77
N GLU A 345 1.34 -4.52 -33.74
CA GLU A 345 0.31 -5.56 -33.83
C GLU A 345 -0.90 -5.29 -32.90
N ILE A 346 -1.35 -4.03 -32.80
CA ILE A 346 -2.50 -3.65 -31.97
C ILE A 346 -3.85 -3.76 -32.67
N ASN A 347 -4.90 -4.12 -31.91
CA ASN A 347 -6.27 -4.24 -32.42
C ASN A 347 -7.15 -3.06 -31.95
N LYS A 348 -7.29 -2.05 -32.81
CA LYS A 348 -8.08 -0.84 -32.56
C LYS A 348 -9.59 -0.99 -32.83
N VAL A 349 -10.09 -2.19 -33.15
CA VAL A 349 -11.52 -2.41 -33.45
C VAL A 349 -12.35 -2.50 -32.17
N ARG A 350 -13.29 -1.56 -31.96
CA ARG A 350 -14.17 -1.52 -30.77
C ARG A 350 -15.02 -2.79 -30.63
N PHE A 351 -15.46 -3.10 -29.41
CA PHE A 351 -16.40 -4.19 -29.16
C PHE A 351 -17.80 -3.83 -29.65
N ASN A 352 -18.48 -4.77 -30.30
CA ASN A 352 -19.90 -4.63 -30.66
C ASN A 352 -20.82 -5.15 -29.54
N ASP A 353 -22.12 -4.86 -29.62
CA ASP A 353 -23.11 -5.24 -28.59
C ASP A 353 -23.17 -6.74 -28.31
N ALA A 354 -23.00 -7.58 -29.32
CA ALA A 354 -23.00 -9.04 -29.14
C ALA A 354 -21.74 -9.51 -28.40
N GLU A 355 -20.57 -8.90 -28.69
CA GLU A 355 -19.33 -9.16 -27.95
C GLU A 355 -19.44 -8.66 -26.50
N LEU A 356 -20.12 -7.54 -26.26
CA LEU A 356 -20.34 -7.02 -24.90
C LEU A 356 -21.30 -7.91 -24.10
N GLU A 357 -22.36 -8.41 -24.72
CA GLU A 357 -23.26 -9.39 -24.11
C GLU A 357 -22.53 -10.71 -23.83
N GLU A 358 -21.68 -11.17 -24.75
CA GLU A 358 -20.84 -12.36 -24.53
C GLU A 358 -19.86 -12.14 -23.37
N ARG A 359 -19.25 -10.95 -23.24
CA ARG A 359 -18.39 -10.60 -22.09
C ARG A 359 -19.17 -10.52 -20.79
N ALA A 360 -20.38 -9.96 -20.81
CA ALA A 360 -21.29 -9.95 -19.68
C ALA A 360 -21.61 -11.38 -19.23
N GLN A 361 -21.86 -12.28 -20.18
CA GLN A 361 -22.09 -13.70 -19.96
C GLN A 361 -20.83 -14.44 -19.49
N ALA A 362 -19.64 -14.09 -20.00
CA ALA A 362 -18.37 -14.65 -19.57
C ALA A 362 -18.07 -14.31 -18.10
N ARG A 363 -18.50 -13.13 -17.62
CA ARG A 363 -18.53 -12.77 -16.19
C ARG A 363 -19.60 -13.52 -15.37
N ARG A 364 -20.42 -14.38 -15.99
CA ARG A 364 -21.36 -15.29 -15.30
C ARG A 364 -20.78 -16.68 -15.12
N THR A 365 -19.86 -17.08 -16.00
CA THR A 365 -19.13 -18.36 -15.88
C THR A 365 -17.88 -18.17 -15.01
N PRO A 366 -17.60 -19.08 -14.06
CA PRO A 366 -16.32 -19.09 -13.35
C PRO A 366 -15.19 -19.15 -14.39
N ILE A 367 -14.43 -18.06 -14.51
CA ILE A 367 -13.26 -18.03 -15.36
C ILE A 367 -12.29 -19.07 -14.77
N ALA A 368 -11.68 -19.90 -15.62
CA ALA A 368 -10.63 -20.82 -15.19
C ALA A 368 -9.42 -20.00 -14.72
N MET A 369 -9.45 -19.53 -13.47
CA MET A 369 -8.41 -18.73 -12.87
C MET A 369 -7.30 -19.66 -12.40
N LYS A 370 -6.11 -19.51 -12.99
CA LYS A 370 -4.91 -20.16 -12.46
C LYS A 370 -4.31 -19.23 -11.41
N LYS A 371 -4.52 -19.56 -10.13
CA LYS A 371 -3.77 -18.95 -9.04
C LYS A 371 -2.29 -19.21 -9.28
N GLN A 372 -1.47 -18.18 -9.06
CA GLN A 372 -0.02 -18.31 -9.15
C GLN A 372 0.61 -17.88 -7.83
N SER A 373 1.60 -18.64 -7.37
CA SER A 373 2.44 -18.18 -6.27
C SER A 373 3.34 -17.03 -6.73
N VAL A 374 3.83 -16.24 -5.76
CA VAL A 374 4.86 -15.23 -6.05
C VAL A 374 6.07 -15.85 -6.75
N SER A 375 6.49 -17.06 -6.34
CA SER A 375 7.61 -17.74 -7.01
C SER A 375 7.31 -18.09 -8.47
N GLU A 376 6.06 -18.43 -8.81
CA GLU A 376 5.67 -18.69 -10.20
C GLU A 376 5.71 -17.40 -11.02
N ILE A 377 5.24 -16.28 -10.46
CA ILE A 377 5.29 -14.95 -11.10
C ILE A 377 6.73 -14.49 -11.31
N GLU A 378 7.56 -14.57 -10.27
CA GLU A 378 8.98 -14.18 -10.32
C GLU A 378 9.84 -15.10 -11.21
N SER A 379 9.27 -16.23 -11.66
CA SER A 379 9.87 -17.16 -12.64
C SER A 379 9.22 -17.07 -14.02
N ALA A 380 8.25 -16.18 -14.22
CA ALA A 380 7.55 -16.00 -15.49
C ALA A 380 8.54 -15.65 -16.60
N SER A 381 8.20 -16.04 -17.83
CA SER A 381 8.99 -15.69 -19.00
C SER A 381 8.91 -14.18 -19.21
N ALA A 382 10.06 -13.52 -19.17
CA ALA A 382 10.19 -12.10 -19.48
C ALA A 382 10.64 -11.89 -20.94
N TRP A 383 10.60 -10.64 -21.40
CA TRP A 383 11.15 -10.21 -22.68
C TRP A 383 12.59 -10.72 -22.92
N THR A 384 12.95 -10.94 -24.20
CA THR A 384 14.33 -11.27 -24.61
C THR A 384 14.64 -10.65 -25.97
N ALA A 385 15.90 -10.29 -26.23
CA ALA A 385 16.33 -9.69 -27.50
C ALA A 385 16.00 -10.50 -28.78
N ASN A 386 15.72 -11.80 -28.65
CA ASN A 386 15.29 -12.64 -29.79
C ASN A 386 13.78 -12.51 -30.12
N LYS A 387 13.03 -11.79 -29.29
CA LYS A 387 11.60 -11.51 -29.42
C LYS A 387 11.35 -10.03 -29.08
N PRO A 388 11.92 -9.10 -29.88
CA PRO A 388 11.79 -7.67 -29.61
C PRO A 388 10.32 -7.24 -29.64
N ALA A 389 10.00 -6.19 -28.88
CA ALA A 389 8.72 -5.52 -29.04
C ALA A 389 8.78 -4.84 -30.40
N ARG A 390 7.85 -5.16 -31.29
CA ARG A 390 7.85 -4.59 -32.64
C ARG A 390 7.21 -3.20 -32.55
N TRP A 391 8.02 -2.16 -32.69
CA TRP A 391 7.56 -0.78 -32.69
C TRP A 391 7.21 -0.32 -34.12
N SER A 392 6.17 0.49 -34.24
CA SER A 392 5.81 1.20 -35.47
C SER A 392 6.78 2.33 -35.77
N GLU A 393 6.75 2.82 -37.01
CA GLU A 393 7.42 4.09 -37.34
C GLU A 393 6.79 5.22 -36.53
N PRO A 394 7.58 6.17 -35.98
CA PRO A 394 7.06 7.26 -35.16
C PRO A 394 5.96 8.04 -35.89
N LEU A 395 4.77 8.07 -35.29
CA LEU A 395 3.60 8.74 -35.82
C LEU A 395 3.60 10.21 -35.39
N ASP A 396 3.76 11.14 -36.34
CA ASP A 396 3.68 12.58 -36.06
C ASP A 396 2.26 12.94 -35.60
N LEU A 397 2.14 13.54 -34.41
CA LEU A 397 0.87 13.97 -33.84
C LEU A 397 0.40 15.33 -34.37
N GLU A 398 1.16 15.96 -35.27
CA GLU A 398 0.91 17.28 -35.86
C GLU A 398 0.73 18.38 -34.78
N THR A 399 1.41 18.21 -33.64
CA THR A 399 1.44 19.15 -32.52
C THR A 399 2.86 19.29 -32.00
N SER A 400 3.13 20.43 -31.37
CA SER A 400 4.44 20.72 -30.78
C SER A 400 4.33 21.54 -29.50
N VAL A 401 5.37 21.49 -28.67
CA VAL A 401 5.59 22.44 -27.58
C VAL A 401 6.84 23.26 -27.88
N ALA A 402 6.85 24.53 -27.50
CA ALA A 402 8.05 25.35 -27.53
C ALA A 402 8.55 25.60 -26.10
N PRO A 403 9.86 25.56 -25.84
CA PRO A 403 10.40 26.01 -24.57
C PRO A 403 10.43 27.56 -24.48
N ALA A 404 10.15 28.14 -23.31
CA ALA A 404 10.36 29.56 -23.05
C ALA A 404 11.72 29.82 -22.37
N PRO A 405 12.47 30.86 -22.78
CA PRO A 405 13.69 31.27 -22.08
C PRO A 405 13.43 31.57 -20.60
N GLY A 406 14.11 30.86 -19.70
CA GLY A 406 13.98 31.02 -18.24
C GLY A 406 12.82 30.28 -17.58
N ALA A 407 11.94 29.62 -18.35
CA ALA A 407 10.99 28.64 -17.86
C ALA A 407 11.59 27.24 -18.04
N ILE A 408 12.10 26.66 -16.95
CA ILE A 408 12.75 25.36 -16.99
C ILE A 408 11.72 24.31 -16.58
N SER A 409 11.43 23.37 -17.48
CA SER A 409 10.62 22.18 -17.25
C SER A 409 11.38 20.98 -17.78
N HIS A 410 11.71 20.04 -16.90
CA HIS A 410 12.37 18.79 -17.29
C HIS A 410 11.39 17.65 -17.59
N ARG A 411 10.10 17.82 -17.26
CA ARG A 411 9.01 16.89 -17.60
C ARG A 411 7.85 17.63 -18.27
N PRO A 412 8.03 18.14 -19.51
CA PRO A 412 7.01 18.89 -20.23
C PRO A 412 5.82 18.02 -20.69
N LEU A 413 5.94 16.70 -20.61
CA LEU A 413 4.89 15.73 -20.91
C LEU A 413 4.44 15.05 -19.61
N VAL A 414 3.12 15.01 -19.38
CA VAL A 414 2.52 14.37 -18.20
C VAL A 414 1.31 13.56 -18.66
N VAL A 415 1.20 12.31 -18.21
CA VAL A 415 0.03 11.46 -18.50
C VAL A 415 -1.01 11.59 -17.40
N SER A 416 -2.27 11.72 -17.77
CA SER A 416 -3.39 11.71 -16.84
C SER A 416 -4.72 11.42 -17.54
N GLN A 417 -5.66 10.75 -16.89
CA GLN A 417 -7.00 10.53 -17.44
C GLN A 417 -7.95 11.69 -17.08
N VAL A 418 -7.72 12.90 -17.58
CA VAL A 418 -8.52 14.10 -17.25
C VAL A 418 -9.80 14.23 -18.06
N SER A 419 -9.83 13.68 -19.27
CA SER A 419 -11.01 13.55 -20.10
C SER A 419 -11.82 12.33 -19.70
N TRP A 420 -13.07 12.31 -20.13
CA TRP A 420 -14.00 11.22 -19.84
C TRP A 420 -13.92 10.06 -20.85
N GLY A 421 -12.83 9.99 -21.62
CA GLY A 421 -12.58 8.96 -22.63
C GLY A 421 -12.07 7.63 -22.06
N ASP A 422 -11.98 6.64 -22.96
CA ASP A 422 -11.49 5.28 -22.63
C ASP A 422 -9.96 5.15 -22.70
N THR A 423 -9.26 6.25 -22.97
CA THR A 423 -7.80 6.37 -23.09
C THR A 423 -7.30 7.43 -22.14
N GLU A 424 -6.01 7.43 -21.85
CA GLU A 424 -5.36 8.47 -21.07
C GLU A 424 -5.08 9.71 -21.93
N ASP A 425 -4.97 10.88 -21.30
CA ASP A 425 -4.60 12.13 -21.95
C ASP A 425 -3.12 12.45 -21.72
N LEU A 426 -2.51 13.03 -22.74
CA LEU A 426 -1.19 13.64 -22.68
C LEU A 426 -1.33 15.15 -22.41
N LEU A 427 -0.92 15.58 -21.23
CA LEU A 427 -0.78 16.99 -20.88
C LEU A 427 0.60 17.47 -21.34
N MET A 428 0.64 18.56 -22.10
CA MET A 428 1.86 19.10 -22.70
C MET A 428 2.06 20.55 -22.29
N LEU A 429 3.24 20.86 -21.75
CA LEU A 429 3.61 22.20 -21.31
C LEU A 429 4.27 23.00 -22.44
N ASP A 430 3.50 23.83 -23.14
CA ASP A 430 3.97 24.72 -24.20
C ASP A 430 4.38 26.08 -23.62
N SER A 431 5.44 26.04 -22.81
CA SER A 431 5.96 27.18 -22.06
C SER A 431 6.25 28.40 -22.96
N GLY A 432 6.80 28.19 -24.16
CA GLY A 432 7.13 29.20 -25.15
C GLY A 432 5.93 29.94 -25.74
N ARG A 433 4.74 29.32 -25.68
CA ARG A 433 3.47 29.96 -26.09
C ARG A 433 2.59 30.32 -24.90
N ASN A 434 3.10 30.20 -23.67
CA ASN A 434 2.35 30.34 -22.43
C ASN A 434 1.04 29.54 -22.47
N SER A 435 1.09 28.28 -22.89
CA SER A 435 -0.11 27.44 -22.96
C SER A 435 0.15 26.03 -22.48
N MET A 436 -0.89 25.36 -22.01
CA MET A 436 -0.90 23.93 -21.73
C MET A 436 -1.82 23.26 -22.75
N LYS A 437 -1.39 22.15 -23.33
CA LYS A 437 -2.20 21.37 -24.27
C LYS A 437 -2.63 20.07 -23.61
N ILE A 438 -3.83 19.62 -23.93
CA ILE A 438 -4.37 18.32 -23.53
C ILE A 438 -4.64 17.58 -24.82
N VAL A 439 -3.95 16.47 -25.03
CA VAL A 439 -4.10 15.61 -26.19
C VAL A 439 -4.71 14.30 -25.75
N GLY A 440 -5.88 13.96 -26.30
CA GLY A 440 -6.60 12.74 -25.94
C GLY A 440 -7.46 12.24 -27.10
N GLN A 441 -7.68 10.93 -27.14
CA GLN A 441 -8.45 10.29 -28.22
C GLN A 441 -9.94 10.57 -28.06
N GLN A 442 -10.57 11.05 -29.14
CA GLN A 442 -12.01 11.28 -29.17
C GLN A 442 -12.71 10.20 -29.98
N THR A 443 -13.63 9.49 -29.33
CA THR A 443 -14.39 8.41 -29.97
C THR A 443 -15.58 8.96 -30.76
N ARG A 444 -15.67 8.67 -32.06
CA ARG A 444 -16.95 8.75 -32.79
C ARG A 444 -17.84 7.59 -32.35
N GLN A 445 -18.95 7.83 -31.65
CA GLN A 445 -20.06 6.88 -31.67
C GLN A 445 -20.84 7.05 -32.98
N ALA A 446 -21.05 5.95 -33.70
CA ALA A 446 -21.86 5.94 -34.92
C ALA A 446 -23.33 6.27 -34.57
N GLY A 447 -23.79 7.47 -34.93
CA GLY A 447 -25.19 7.90 -34.73
C GLY A 447 -25.40 9.21 -33.97
N GLU A 448 -24.35 9.86 -33.46
CA GLU A 448 -24.51 11.15 -32.77
C GLU A 448 -24.88 12.29 -33.74
N ALA A 449 -26.09 12.83 -33.58
CA ALA A 449 -26.48 14.09 -34.20
C ALA A 449 -25.85 15.28 -33.44
N GLY A 450 -25.11 16.16 -34.14
CA GLY A 450 -24.73 17.48 -33.64
C GLY A 450 -23.25 17.74 -33.38
N VAL A 451 -22.34 16.82 -33.71
CA VAL A 451 -20.89 17.10 -33.73
C VAL A 451 -20.54 17.65 -35.12
N SER A 452 -20.10 18.90 -35.23
CA SER A 452 -19.59 19.42 -36.50
C SER A 452 -18.28 18.70 -36.84
N ALA A 453 -18.05 18.41 -38.13
CA ALA A 453 -16.84 17.74 -38.62
C ALA A 453 -15.53 18.50 -38.31
N GLU A 454 -15.61 19.68 -37.70
CA GLU A 454 -14.50 20.58 -37.38
C GLU A 454 -13.81 20.26 -36.03
N SER A 455 -14.36 19.38 -35.17
CA SER A 455 -13.80 19.12 -33.82
C SER A 455 -12.91 17.88 -33.69
N ILE A 456 -12.73 17.10 -34.76
CA ILE A 456 -11.84 15.91 -34.81
C ILE A 456 -10.94 16.08 -36.04
N THR A 457 -9.83 16.80 -35.88
CA THR A 457 -8.90 17.13 -36.98
C THR A 457 -7.54 16.44 -36.86
N GLY A 458 -7.34 15.56 -35.87
CA GLY A 458 -6.02 14.98 -35.58
C GLY A 458 -5.84 13.51 -36.01
N VAL A 459 -4.58 13.11 -36.05
CA VAL A 459 -4.10 11.76 -36.33
C VAL A 459 -4.65 10.77 -35.30
N GLU A 460 -5.06 9.56 -35.71
CA GLU A 460 -5.65 8.52 -34.82
C GLU A 460 -6.90 8.95 -34.03
N GLY A 461 -7.59 10.02 -34.47
CA GLY A 461 -8.75 10.56 -33.76
C GLY A 461 -8.39 11.34 -32.50
N LEU A 462 -7.11 11.68 -32.31
CA LEU A 462 -6.63 12.53 -31.23
C LEU A 462 -7.12 13.97 -31.43
N SER A 463 -7.59 14.58 -30.35
CA SER A 463 -7.94 15.99 -30.28
C SER A 463 -6.93 16.75 -29.44
N ASN A 464 -6.78 18.05 -29.70
CA ASN A 464 -5.88 18.91 -28.95
C ASN A 464 -6.65 20.09 -28.38
N VAL A 465 -6.67 20.21 -27.06
CA VAL A 465 -7.28 21.33 -26.32
C VAL A 465 -6.15 22.19 -25.75
N SER A 466 -6.04 23.43 -26.19
CA SER A 466 -5.06 24.38 -25.67
C SER A 466 -5.68 25.35 -24.66
N LEU A 467 -5.01 25.49 -23.51
CA LEU A 467 -5.36 26.37 -22.40
C LEU A 467 -4.32 27.49 -22.32
N ASP A 468 -4.75 28.74 -22.46
CA ASP A 468 -3.83 29.88 -22.42
C ASP A 468 -3.51 30.21 -20.95
N ALA A 469 -2.25 30.15 -20.56
CA ALA A 469 -1.77 30.53 -19.24
C ALA A 469 -1.26 31.98 -19.26
N THR A 470 -1.37 32.68 -18.12
CA THR A 470 -0.85 34.05 -18.00
C THR A 470 0.68 34.10 -18.09
N ASN A 471 1.34 33.05 -17.60
CA ASN A 471 2.78 32.87 -17.57
C ASN A 471 3.12 31.48 -18.12
N ALA A 472 4.37 31.27 -18.52
CA ALA A 472 4.85 30.01 -19.07
C ALA A 472 4.66 28.85 -18.07
N PRO A 473 3.86 27.81 -18.35
CA PRO A 473 3.71 26.67 -17.45
C PRO A 473 5.00 25.83 -17.37
N VAL A 474 5.33 25.34 -16.17
CA VAL A 474 6.55 24.55 -15.90
C VAL A 474 6.31 23.18 -15.27
N ALA A 475 5.18 22.98 -14.59
CA ALA A 475 4.78 21.68 -14.06
C ALA A 475 3.25 21.59 -13.98
N VAL A 476 2.70 20.40 -14.20
CA VAL A 476 1.27 20.11 -14.04
C VAL A 476 1.08 18.74 -13.42
N LEU A 477 0.03 18.57 -12.61
CA LEU A 477 -0.53 17.27 -12.27
C LEU A 477 -2.05 17.38 -12.13
N ALA A 478 -2.75 16.27 -12.29
CA ALA A 478 -4.17 16.18 -11.97
C ALA A 478 -4.36 15.54 -10.59
N LEU A 479 -5.25 16.09 -9.78
CA LEU A 479 -5.71 15.45 -8.55
C LEU A 479 -6.77 14.40 -8.90
N PRO A 480 -7.07 13.47 -7.97
CA PRO A 480 -8.24 12.59 -8.05
C PRO A 480 -9.54 13.38 -8.17
N THR A 481 -10.61 12.67 -8.55
CA THR A 481 -11.95 13.25 -8.59
C THR A 481 -12.46 13.49 -7.16
N LYS A 482 -12.96 14.70 -6.89
CA LYS A 482 -13.64 15.07 -5.64
C LYS A 482 -15.00 14.39 -5.54
N LEU A 483 -15.58 14.40 -4.34
CA LEU A 483 -16.87 13.76 -4.09
C LEU A 483 -18.06 14.36 -4.87
N ASN A 484 -17.94 15.59 -5.39
CA ASN A 484 -18.95 16.21 -6.26
C ASN A 484 -18.76 15.88 -7.76
N GLY A 485 -17.77 15.04 -8.11
CA GLY A 485 -17.44 14.69 -9.47
C GLY A 485 -16.53 15.70 -10.19
N GLU A 486 -16.23 16.84 -9.59
CA GLU A 486 -15.20 17.74 -10.13
C GLU A 486 -13.80 17.14 -9.92
N ARG A 487 -12.91 17.39 -10.85
CA ARG A 487 -11.48 17.08 -10.75
C ARG A 487 -10.68 18.35 -10.94
N ASP A 488 -9.57 18.49 -10.22
CA ASP A 488 -8.75 19.71 -10.28
C ASP A 488 -7.36 19.40 -10.86
N MET A 489 -6.91 20.20 -11.83
CA MET A 489 -5.50 20.20 -12.25
C MET A 489 -4.73 21.29 -11.51
N VAL A 490 -3.55 20.94 -11.02
CA VAL A 490 -2.60 21.85 -10.36
C VAL A 490 -1.55 22.24 -11.38
N LEU A 491 -1.47 23.51 -11.72
CA LEU A 491 -0.50 24.07 -12.67
C LEU A 491 0.45 25.03 -11.96
N LEU A 492 1.74 24.82 -12.12
CA LEU A 492 2.77 25.75 -11.66
C LEU A 492 3.34 26.51 -12.85
N ASN A 493 3.38 27.83 -12.74
CA ASN A 493 3.86 28.71 -13.80
C ASN A 493 5.21 29.33 -13.46
N SER A 494 6.02 29.59 -14.47
CA SER A 494 7.26 30.35 -14.37
C SER A 494 7.00 31.73 -13.76
N GLY A 495 7.84 32.09 -12.78
CA GLY A 495 7.73 33.34 -12.03
C GLY A 495 6.54 33.42 -11.07
N ALA A 496 5.71 32.38 -10.97
CA ALA A 496 4.70 32.26 -9.92
C ALA A 496 5.28 31.48 -8.72
N THR A 497 4.94 31.92 -7.52
CA THR A 497 5.25 31.21 -6.27
C THR A 497 4.06 30.41 -5.75
N GLU A 498 2.89 30.63 -6.35
CA GLU A 498 1.63 29.94 -6.07
C GLU A 498 1.23 29.03 -7.23
N ALA A 499 0.63 27.90 -6.90
CA ALA A 499 0.01 27.03 -7.88
C ALA A 499 -1.35 27.58 -8.33
N SER A 500 -1.71 27.32 -9.59
CA SER A 500 -3.05 27.57 -10.12
C SER A 500 -3.85 26.28 -10.12
N ILE A 501 -5.13 26.35 -9.74
CA ILE A 501 -6.08 25.24 -9.92
C ILE A 501 -6.92 25.51 -11.14
N VAL A 502 -7.00 24.52 -12.02
CA VAL A 502 -7.90 24.49 -13.18
C VAL A 502 -8.97 23.43 -12.92
N PRO A 503 -10.20 23.82 -12.56
CA PRO A 503 -11.28 22.88 -12.33
C PRO A 503 -11.78 22.24 -13.62
N ILE A 504 -12.02 20.94 -13.56
CA ILE A 504 -12.69 20.11 -14.56
C ILE A 504 -14.01 19.67 -13.94
N THR A 505 -15.10 20.17 -14.48
CA THR A 505 -16.45 19.79 -14.06
C THR A 505 -16.90 18.48 -14.71
N PRO A 506 -17.84 17.75 -14.08
CA PRO A 506 -18.53 16.64 -14.73
C PRO A 506 -19.13 17.04 -16.08
N ASP A 507 -19.21 16.11 -17.04
CA ASP A 507 -19.89 16.40 -18.32
C ASP A 507 -21.39 16.60 -18.13
N ALA A 508 -21.98 15.77 -17.27
CA ALA A 508 -23.38 15.85 -16.88
C ALA A 508 -23.55 15.57 -15.39
N THR A 509 -24.58 16.14 -14.80
CA THR A 509 -25.03 15.80 -13.45
C THR A 509 -26.49 15.38 -13.52
N VAL A 510 -26.79 14.17 -13.04
CA VAL A 510 -28.16 13.66 -12.94
C VAL A 510 -28.52 13.50 -11.47
N THR A 511 -29.64 14.10 -11.08
CA THR A 511 -30.16 13.98 -9.72
C THR A 511 -31.23 12.92 -9.66
N VAL A 512 -30.97 11.85 -8.91
CA VAL A 512 -31.95 10.82 -8.59
C VAL A 512 -32.92 11.38 -7.55
N ASN A 513 -34.18 11.49 -7.93
CA ASN A 513 -35.24 12.08 -7.11
C ASN A 513 -36.46 11.16 -6.94
N SER A 514 -36.41 9.94 -7.48
CA SER A 514 -37.42 8.91 -7.28
C SER A 514 -36.79 7.61 -6.76
N THR A 515 -37.39 7.04 -5.72
CA THR A 515 -36.97 5.76 -5.14
C THR A 515 -37.52 4.55 -5.89
N THR A 516 -38.40 4.76 -6.87
CA THR A 516 -39.00 3.70 -7.69
C THR A 516 -37.97 3.13 -8.67
N ASP A 517 -37.81 1.81 -8.76
CA ASP A 517 -37.04 1.19 -9.85
C ASP A 517 -37.91 1.05 -11.11
N ALA A 518 -37.85 2.08 -11.94
CA ALA A 518 -38.59 2.21 -13.18
C ALA A 518 -37.73 2.89 -14.24
N ILE A 519 -38.01 2.64 -15.52
CA ILE A 519 -37.33 3.27 -16.65
C ILE A 519 -38.27 4.31 -17.27
N HIS A 520 -37.84 5.57 -17.32
CA HIS A 520 -38.54 6.68 -17.94
C HIS A 520 -37.85 7.07 -19.25
N SER A 521 -38.37 6.53 -20.38
CA SER A 521 -37.86 6.79 -21.73
C SER A 521 -39.02 7.04 -22.72
N PRO A 522 -39.11 8.23 -23.36
CA PRO A 522 -38.26 9.40 -23.13
C PRO A 522 -38.50 9.97 -21.73
N GLY A 523 -37.42 10.43 -21.08
CA GLY A 523 -37.44 10.87 -19.68
C GLY A 523 -36.02 10.92 -19.13
N CYS A 524 -35.83 10.70 -17.82
CA CYS A 524 -34.50 10.81 -17.23
C CYS A 524 -33.49 9.83 -17.86
N ALA A 525 -33.90 8.62 -18.24
CA ALA A 525 -33.02 7.64 -18.89
C ALA A 525 -32.36 8.15 -20.19
N THR A 526 -33.01 9.09 -20.88
CA THR A 526 -32.53 9.65 -22.15
C THR A 526 -32.09 11.11 -22.04
N LEU A 527 -32.69 11.89 -21.14
CA LEU A 527 -32.53 13.35 -21.05
C LEU A 527 -31.87 13.81 -19.75
N GLY A 528 -31.64 12.92 -18.78
CA GLY A 528 -31.04 13.25 -17.47
C GLY A 528 -31.92 14.17 -16.60
N THR A 529 -33.18 14.39 -16.96
CA THR A 529 -34.08 15.37 -16.33
C THR A 529 -35.47 14.80 -16.06
N GLY A 530 -36.22 15.46 -15.17
CA GLY A 530 -37.58 15.06 -14.78
C GLY A 530 -37.60 14.12 -13.57
N THR A 531 -38.62 13.26 -13.51
CA THR A 531 -38.63 12.14 -12.55
C THR A 531 -37.53 11.16 -12.92
N CYS A 532 -36.59 10.95 -12.01
CA CYS A 532 -35.40 10.16 -12.25
C CYS A 532 -35.26 9.08 -11.18
N SER A 533 -35.41 7.83 -11.60
CA SER A 533 -35.02 6.68 -10.78
C SER A 533 -33.50 6.50 -10.78
N LEU A 534 -33.00 5.65 -9.88
CA LEU A 534 -31.60 5.25 -9.91
C LEU A 534 -31.26 4.49 -11.21
N ARG A 535 -32.20 3.70 -11.73
CA ARG A 535 -32.06 2.99 -13.01
C ARG A 535 -31.90 3.94 -14.18
N ASP A 536 -32.71 5.00 -14.22
CA ASP A 536 -32.64 6.02 -15.25
C ASP A 536 -31.26 6.68 -15.27
N ALA A 537 -30.74 7.04 -14.11
CA ALA A 537 -29.45 7.70 -14.00
C ALA A 537 -28.29 6.82 -14.51
N PHE A 538 -28.32 5.52 -14.23
CA PHE A 538 -27.32 4.57 -14.76
C PHE A 538 -27.45 4.37 -16.28
N ILE A 539 -28.67 4.29 -16.81
CA ILE A 539 -28.89 4.22 -18.26
C ILE A 539 -28.36 5.50 -18.93
N PHE A 540 -28.65 6.67 -18.34
CA PHE A 540 -28.16 7.94 -18.83
C PHE A 540 -26.62 8.01 -18.79
N ALA A 541 -25.99 7.59 -17.70
CA ALA A 541 -24.53 7.60 -17.55
C ALA A 541 -23.83 6.69 -18.57
N ASN A 542 -24.42 5.54 -18.93
CA ASN A 542 -23.89 4.70 -20.01
C ASN A 542 -23.89 5.38 -21.39
N ALA A 543 -24.80 6.33 -21.60
CA ALA A 543 -24.86 7.12 -22.83
C ALA A 543 -24.03 8.42 -22.76
N ASN A 544 -23.57 8.82 -21.58
CA ASN A 544 -22.87 10.08 -21.33
C ASN A 544 -21.72 9.86 -20.34
N ALA A 545 -20.53 9.53 -20.84
CA ALA A 545 -19.34 9.34 -20.02
C ALA A 545 -19.00 10.59 -19.20
N GLY A 546 -18.45 10.42 -18.00
CA GLY A 546 -18.15 11.54 -17.10
C GLY A 546 -19.39 12.07 -16.34
N THR A 547 -20.49 11.33 -16.36
CA THR A 547 -21.68 11.67 -15.58
C THR A 547 -21.41 11.56 -14.08
N THR A 548 -21.89 12.55 -13.33
CA THR A 548 -22.06 12.47 -11.88
C THR A 548 -23.52 12.17 -11.54
N ILE A 549 -23.75 11.00 -10.93
CA ILE A 549 -25.04 10.58 -10.40
C ILE A 549 -25.14 11.06 -8.95
N SER A 550 -25.95 12.08 -8.71
CA SER A 550 -26.24 12.58 -7.36
C SER A 550 -27.53 11.94 -6.83
N ILE A 551 -27.44 11.26 -5.69
CA ILE A 551 -28.55 10.49 -5.12
C ILE A 551 -29.08 11.20 -3.88
N ASN A 552 -30.35 11.60 -3.92
CA ASN A 552 -31.02 12.18 -2.76
C ASN A 552 -31.15 11.14 -1.63
N ALA A 553 -31.27 11.61 -0.38
CA ALA A 553 -31.53 10.72 0.74
C ALA A 553 -32.79 9.87 0.51
N GLY A 554 -32.72 8.58 0.81
CA GLY A 554 -33.81 7.62 0.57
C GLY A 554 -33.32 6.18 0.42
N THR A 555 -34.29 5.26 0.31
CA THR A 555 -34.05 3.85 0.04
C THR A 555 -34.52 3.52 -1.38
N TYR A 556 -33.58 3.16 -2.24
CA TYR A 556 -33.77 2.85 -3.65
C TYR A 556 -33.82 1.33 -3.83
N GLN A 557 -35.01 0.79 -4.08
CA GLN A 557 -35.24 -0.65 -4.17
C GLN A 557 -35.15 -1.13 -5.61
N LEU A 558 -34.11 -1.89 -5.94
CA LEU A 558 -33.96 -2.52 -7.24
C LEU A 558 -34.87 -3.75 -7.31
N SER A 559 -35.81 -3.76 -8.25
CA SER A 559 -36.90 -4.74 -8.37
C SER A 559 -37.20 -5.18 -9.81
N LEU A 560 -36.62 -4.53 -10.82
CA LEU A 560 -36.76 -4.93 -12.21
C LEU A 560 -36.10 -6.29 -12.45
N SER A 561 -36.86 -7.25 -12.96
CA SER A 561 -36.39 -8.62 -13.21
C SER A 561 -35.15 -8.65 -14.09
N GLY A 562 -34.17 -9.47 -13.70
CA GLY A 562 -32.94 -9.72 -14.44
C GLY A 562 -32.52 -11.18 -14.38
N GLY A 563 -31.42 -11.50 -15.05
CA GLY A 563 -30.80 -12.82 -15.05
C GLY A 563 -29.98 -13.08 -13.78
N SER A 564 -29.27 -14.20 -13.77
CA SER A 564 -28.22 -14.45 -12.78
C SER A 564 -26.89 -13.92 -13.32
N GLY A 565 -26.18 -13.14 -12.51
CA GLY A 565 -24.89 -12.54 -12.89
C GLY A 565 -25.03 -11.07 -13.29
N CYS A 566 -24.11 -10.54 -14.10
CA CYS A 566 -24.23 -9.16 -14.58
C CYS A 566 -25.25 -9.09 -15.72
N ASP A 567 -26.25 -8.22 -15.59
CA ASP A 567 -27.29 -7.99 -16.60
C ASP A 567 -26.89 -6.90 -17.61
N THR A 568 -27.81 -6.55 -18.51
CA THR A 568 -27.71 -5.32 -19.31
C THR A 568 -28.25 -4.13 -18.51
N PRO A 569 -27.92 -2.88 -18.86
CA PRO A 569 -28.28 -1.70 -18.04
C PRO A 569 -29.77 -1.49 -17.71
N ASN A 570 -30.68 -2.22 -18.35
CA ASN A 570 -32.13 -2.06 -18.21
C ASN A 570 -32.81 -3.13 -17.33
N ALA A 571 -32.07 -4.02 -16.68
CA ALA A 571 -32.60 -5.15 -15.90
C ALA A 571 -31.73 -5.45 -14.67
N GLY A 572 -32.32 -6.08 -13.64
CA GLY A 572 -31.58 -6.70 -12.54
C GLY A 572 -30.65 -5.77 -11.76
N ASP A 573 -29.35 -6.01 -11.84
CA ASP A 573 -28.31 -5.20 -11.20
C ASP A 573 -28.07 -3.86 -11.93
N LEU A 574 -27.46 -2.90 -11.26
CA LEU A 574 -27.10 -1.62 -11.88
C LEU A 574 -25.78 -1.78 -12.62
N VAL A 575 -25.79 -1.46 -13.91
CA VAL A 575 -24.64 -1.63 -14.79
C VAL A 575 -24.19 -0.29 -15.35
N VAL A 576 -22.89 0.01 -15.26
CA VAL A 576 -22.29 1.14 -15.97
C VAL A 576 -20.89 0.80 -16.49
N ASN A 577 -20.63 1.23 -17.72
CA ASN A 577 -19.44 0.88 -18.51
C ASN A 577 -18.43 2.01 -18.73
N PRO A 578 -18.82 3.30 -18.82
CA PRO A 578 -17.85 4.40 -18.89
C PRO A 578 -17.56 4.98 -17.51
N THR A 579 -16.46 5.73 -17.42
CA THR A 579 -16.10 6.56 -16.26
C THR A 579 -17.31 7.32 -15.69
N THR A 580 -17.62 7.09 -14.41
CA THR A 580 -18.82 7.61 -13.74
C THR A 580 -18.55 7.89 -12.26
N THR A 581 -19.10 9.00 -11.75
CA THR A 581 -19.10 9.33 -10.31
C THR A 581 -20.49 9.12 -9.72
N ILE A 582 -20.59 8.48 -8.56
CA ILE A 582 -21.84 8.20 -7.84
C ILE A 582 -21.73 8.78 -6.43
N THR A 583 -22.61 9.69 -6.07
CA THR A 583 -22.55 10.41 -4.79
C THR A 583 -23.91 10.43 -4.11
N GLY A 584 -24.01 9.77 -2.96
CA GLY A 584 -25.19 9.81 -2.10
C GLY A 584 -25.19 10.94 -1.09
N ALA A 585 -26.30 11.06 -0.37
CA ALA A 585 -26.51 12.03 0.72
C ALA A 585 -25.77 11.71 2.03
N GLY A 586 -24.93 10.66 2.03
CA GLY A 586 -24.31 10.06 3.20
C GLY A 586 -24.76 8.62 3.42
N GLN A 587 -23.86 7.75 3.87
CA GLN A 587 -24.11 6.32 3.98
C GLN A 587 -25.28 5.97 4.93
N ALA A 588 -25.52 6.78 5.95
CA ALA A 588 -26.63 6.60 6.89
C ALA A 588 -28.01 6.98 6.32
N THR A 589 -28.07 7.75 5.23
CA THR A 589 -29.31 8.35 4.71
C THR A 589 -29.65 7.92 3.29
N THR A 590 -28.68 7.34 2.55
CA THR A 590 -28.87 6.86 1.18
C THR A 590 -28.61 5.37 1.10
N THR A 591 -29.62 4.58 0.76
CA THR A 591 -29.52 3.11 0.67
C THR A 591 -29.91 2.63 -0.72
N ILE A 592 -29.02 1.89 -1.38
CA ILE A 592 -29.29 1.15 -2.62
C ILE A 592 -29.48 -0.31 -2.22
N GLN A 593 -30.70 -0.81 -2.40
CA GLN A 593 -31.11 -2.12 -1.93
C GLN A 593 -31.55 -3.00 -3.08
N GLN A 594 -30.89 -4.15 -3.26
CA GLN A 594 -31.37 -5.19 -4.15
C GLN A 594 -32.46 -6.02 -3.47
N THR A 595 -33.55 -6.30 -4.19
CA THR A 595 -34.69 -7.08 -3.69
C THR A 595 -34.86 -8.44 -4.37
N LEU A 596 -34.16 -8.65 -5.49
CA LEU A 596 -34.14 -9.92 -6.19
C LEU A 596 -33.24 -10.94 -5.49
N SER A 597 -33.65 -12.20 -5.48
CA SER A 597 -32.94 -13.29 -4.79
C SER A 597 -31.64 -13.75 -5.46
N ASN A 598 -31.36 -13.29 -6.68
CA ASN A 598 -30.30 -13.78 -7.55
C ASN A 598 -29.61 -12.69 -8.37
N ALA A 599 -29.71 -11.43 -7.94
CA ALA A 599 -29.06 -10.29 -8.59
C ALA A 599 -28.13 -9.56 -7.62
N ARG A 600 -27.08 -8.94 -8.14
CA ARG A 600 -26.20 -8.04 -7.39
C ARG A 600 -26.84 -6.68 -7.21
N VAL A 601 -26.17 -5.78 -6.48
CA VAL A 601 -26.54 -4.36 -6.53
C VAL A 601 -25.86 -3.68 -7.73
N LEU A 602 -24.55 -3.84 -7.90
CA LEU A 602 -23.73 -3.16 -8.91
C LEU A 602 -22.84 -4.15 -9.68
N CYS A 603 -22.80 -4.03 -11.02
CA CYS A 603 -21.81 -4.67 -11.88
C CYS A 603 -21.22 -3.68 -12.89
N MET A 604 -19.91 -3.47 -12.83
CA MET A 604 -19.25 -2.36 -13.53
C MET A 604 -18.30 -2.83 -14.62
N ASN A 605 -18.16 -2.07 -15.71
CA ASN A 605 -17.14 -2.25 -16.74
C ASN A 605 -17.17 -3.60 -17.47
N LEU A 606 -18.30 -3.96 -18.05
CA LEU A 606 -18.41 -5.17 -18.89
C LEU A 606 -17.44 -5.20 -20.10
N PRO A 607 -17.07 -4.06 -20.72
CA PRO A 607 -16.07 -4.04 -21.78
C PRO A 607 -14.65 -4.38 -21.32
N PHE A 608 -14.35 -4.30 -20.02
CA PHE A 608 -13.01 -4.38 -19.46
C PHE A 608 -12.05 -3.30 -19.97
N GLY A 609 -12.52 -2.04 -20.03
CA GLY A 609 -11.70 -0.88 -20.38
C GLY A 609 -11.02 -0.22 -19.18
N ALA A 610 -10.00 0.60 -19.42
CA ALA A 610 -9.30 1.38 -18.39
C ALA A 610 -10.13 2.61 -17.97
N ASN A 611 -11.16 2.38 -17.14
CA ASN A 611 -12.09 3.41 -16.66
C ASN A 611 -11.79 3.83 -15.22
N THR A 612 -12.22 5.04 -14.85
CA THR A 612 -12.21 5.51 -13.46
C THR A 612 -13.64 5.53 -12.90
N TYR A 613 -13.86 4.87 -11.76
CA TYR A 613 -15.14 4.89 -11.06
C TYR A 613 -14.97 5.47 -9.67
N THR A 614 -15.89 6.33 -9.25
CA THR A 614 -15.94 6.87 -7.89
C THR A 614 -17.32 6.66 -7.31
N ILE A 615 -17.41 6.06 -6.12
CA ILE A 615 -18.67 5.89 -5.38
C ILE A 615 -18.51 6.41 -3.95
N SER A 616 -19.48 7.19 -3.49
CA SER A 616 -19.44 7.74 -2.14
C SER A 616 -20.78 7.95 -1.47
N GLY A 617 -20.79 7.95 -0.14
CA GLY A 617 -21.93 8.39 0.67
C GLY A 617 -23.19 7.55 0.49
N VAL A 618 -23.06 6.24 0.28
CA VAL A 618 -24.19 5.31 0.09
C VAL A 618 -24.04 4.05 0.93
N THR A 619 -25.16 3.42 1.26
CA THR A 619 -25.22 2.02 1.70
C THR A 619 -25.60 1.13 0.51
N VAL A 620 -24.84 0.07 0.26
CA VAL A 620 -25.10 -0.97 -0.74
C VAL A 620 -25.49 -2.27 -0.04
N THR A 621 -26.71 -2.76 -0.26
CA THR A 621 -27.25 -3.86 0.54
C THR A 621 -28.20 -4.81 -0.20
N GLY A 622 -28.37 -6.02 0.34
CA GLY A 622 -29.33 -7.01 -0.14
C GLY A 622 -28.91 -7.75 -1.41
N GLY A 623 -27.73 -7.45 -1.96
CA GLY A 623 -27.23 -8.09 -3.18
C GLY A 623 -26.95 -9.58 -3.00
N ARG A 624 -27.29 -10.40 -4.01
CA ARG A 624 -27.21 -11.86 -4.02
C ARG A 624 -26.56 -12.35 -5.32
N ASP A 625 -25.30 -12.75 -5.26
CA ASP A 625 -24.66 -13.49 -6.35
C ASP A 625 -24.82 -15.01 -6.15
N THR A 626 -25.70 -15.61 -6.94
CA THR A 626 -25.86 -17.07 -7.02
C THR A 626 -25.03 -17.69 -8.15
N GLY A 627 -24.51 -16.89 -9.07
CA GLY A 627 -23.74 -17.34 -10.24
C GLY A 627 -22.31 -17.72 -9.88
N GLY A 628 -21.78 -17.17 -8.79
CA GLY A 628 -20.52 -17.61 -8.21
C GLY A 628 -19.29 -16.85 -8.70
N VAL A 629 -19.46 -15.62 -9.17
CA VAL A 629 -18.36 -14.73 -9.56
C VAL A 629 -17.94 -13.80 -8.42
N GLY A 630 -18.75 -13.71 -7.35
CA GLY A 630 -18.50 -12.86 -6.19
C GLY A 630 -19.13 -11.48 -6.31
N GLY A 631 -18.91 -10.65 -5.30
CA GLY A 631 -19.33 -9.26 -5.30
C GLY A 631 -20.84 -9.11 -5.20
N GLY A 632 -21.48 -9.76 -4.23
CA GLY A 632 -22.94 -9.69 -4.05
C GLY A 632 -23.43 -8.24 -4.04
N GLY A 633 -22.70 -7.34 -3.37
CA GLY A 633 -22.95 -5.91 -3.44
C GLY A 633 -22.42 -5.30 -4.73
N PHE A 634 -21.13 -5.44 -4.97
CA PHE A 634 -20.42 -4.83 -6.09
C PHE A 634 -19.43 -5.80 -6.75
N VAL A 635 -19.44 -5.86 -8.08
CA VAL A 635 -18.39 -6.50 -8.87
C VAL A 635 -17.83 -5.57 -9.95
N GLY A 636 -16.51 -5.54 -10.12
CA GLY A 636 -15.84 -4.73 -11.14
C GLY A 636 -14.40 -5.15 -11.40
N GLY A 637 -13.65 -4.33 -12.13
CA GLY A 637 -12.24 -4.53 -12.41
C GLY A 637 -11.93 -4.85 -13.88
N ALA A 638 -10.82 -4.28 -14.34
CA ALA A 638 -10.15 -4.56 -15.61
C ALA A 638 -8.69 -4.08 -15.54
N LEU A 639 -7.88 -4.42 -16.54
CA LEU A 639 -6.55 -3.84 -16.70
C LEU A 639 -6.62 -2.30 -16.71
N GLY A 640 -5.83 -1.65 -15.84
CA GLY A 640 -5.79 -0.19 -15.72
C GLY A 640 -7.02 0.47 -15.09
N GLU A 641 -8.06 -0.27 -14.67
CA GLU A 641 -9.25 0.32 -14.06
C GLU A 641 -8.97 0.86 -12.65
N VAL A 642 -9.40 2.10 -12.37
CA VAL A 642 -9.33 2.71 -11.03
C VAL A 642 -10.72 2.73 -10.40
N LEU A 643 -10.84 2.19 -9.18
CA LEU A 643 -12.06 2.30 -8.36
C LEU A 643 -11.76 2.99 -7.04
N ASN A 644 -12.43 4.12 -6.82
CA ASN A 644 -12.38 4.87 -5.57
C ASN A 644 -13.71 4.71 -4.82
N VAL A 645 -13.64 4.27 -3.56
CA VAL A 645 -14.81 4.01 -2.71
C VAL A 645 -14.64 4.79 -1.41
N THR A 646 -15.48 5.80 -1.18
CA THR A 646 -15.36 6.68 0.00
C THR A 646 -16.64 6.73 0.81
N ASN A 647 -16.57 6.45 2.11
CA ASN A 647 -17.73 6.49 3.02
C ASN A 647 -18.94 5.70 2.47
N VAL A 648 -18.67 4.45 2.08
CA VAL A 648 -19.70 3.51 1.62
C VAL A 648 -19.86 2.39 2.65
N THR A 649 -21.11 2.03 2.92
CA THR A 649 -21.43 0.85 3.73
C THR A 649 -21.87 -0.30 2.83
N PHE A 650 -21.11 -1.39 2.78
CA PHE A 650 -21.54 -2.67 2.20
C PHE A 650 -22.15 -3.52 3.31
N ASN A 651 -23.48 -3.71 3.30
CA ASN A 651 -24.19 -4.44 4.34
C ASN A 651 -25.02 -5.60 3.79
N ASP A 652 -24.97 -6.77 4.44
CA ASP A 652 -25.82 -7.92 4.12
C ASP A 652 -25.81 -8.27 2.63
N ASN A 653 -24.63 -8.32 2.01
CA ASN A 653 -24.49 -8.80 0.64
C ASN A 653 -23.93 -10.22 0.65
N ARG A 654 -24.38 -11.05 -0.28
CA ARG A 654 -24.09 -12.47 -0.26
C ARG A 654 -23.67 -13.05 -1.60
N THR A 655 -22.69 -13.93 -1.55
CA THR A 655 -22.30 -14.83 -2.64
C THR A 655 -22.57 -16.29 -2.21
N SER A 656 -23.20 -17.10 -3.05
CA SER A 656 -23.61 -18.48 -2.69
C SER A 656 -23.50 -19.54 -3.78
N GLY A 657 -22.82 -19.29 -4.90
CA GLY A 657 -22.63 -20.26 -5.99
C GLY A 657 -21.75 -21.47 -5.62
N THR A 658 -21.86 -22.59 -6.36
CA THR A 658 -21.10 -23.83 -6.08
C THR A 658 -19.74 -23.91 -6.77
N ASN A 659 -19.44 -23.02 -7.71
CA ASN A 659 -18.20 -22.98 -8.49
C ASN A 659 -17.47 -21.63 -8.34
N THR A 660 -17.44 -21.06 -7.13
CA THR A 660 -16.84 -19.74 -6.94
C THR A 660 -15.33 -19.85 -6.89
N THR A 661 -14.66 -19.40 -7.95
CA THR A 661 -13.21 -19.21 -7.99
C THR A 661 -12.79 -17.84 -7.45
N SER A 662 -13.71 -17.07 -6.87
CA SER A 662 -13.58 -15.62 -6.71
C SER A 662 -14.65 -15.04 -5.80
N GLY A 663 -14.31 -14.15 -4.86
CA GLY A 663 -15.32 -13.24 -4.31
C GLY A 663 -14.98 -12.50 -3.02
N GLY A 664 -15.64 -11.36 -2.84
CA GLY A 664 -16.11 -10.82 -1.57
C GLY A 664 -17.64 -10.92 -1.52
N GLY A 665 -18.27 -11.07 -0.35
CA GLY A 665 -19.73 -10.94 -0.23
C GLY A 665 -20.19 -9.51 -0.48
N GLY A 666 -19.42 -8.52 0.01
CA GLY A 666 -19.65 -7.09 -0.17
C GLY A 666 -19.17 -6.60 -1.52
N LEU A 667 -17.85 -6.55 -1.71
CA LEU A 667 -17.19 -6.04 -2.91
C LEU A 667 -16.19 -7.06 -3.47
N ASN A 668 -16.15 -7.18 -4.80
CA ASN A 668 -15.15 -7.95 -5.52
C ASN A 668 -14.56 -7.12 -6.68
N LYS A 669 -13.23 -6.99 -6.75
CA LYS A 669 -12.56 -6.28 -7.86
C LYS A 669 -11.36 -7.06 -8.42
N PHE A 670 -11.31 -7.16 -9.75
CA PHE A 670 -10.27 -7.86 -10.51
C PHE A 670 -9.61 -7.01 -11.59
N GLY A 671 -8.36 -6.64 -11.40
CA GLY A 671 -7.65 -5.79 -12.36
C GLY A 671 -7.60 -4.35 -11.87
N GLY A 672 -6.45 -3.69 -12.01
CA GLY A 672 -6.27 -2.27 -11.74
C GLY A 672 -6.41 -1.87 -10.27
N ASN A 673 -6.35 -0.57 -9.97
CA ASN A 673 -6.23 -0.04 -8.60
C ASN A 673 -7.57 0.02 -7.84
N LEU A 674 -7.52 -0.20 -6.52
CA LEU A 674 -8.64 -0.04 -5.61
C LEU A 674 -8.25 0.83 -4.41
N THR A 675 -8.93 1.96 -4.23
CA THR A 675 -8.80 2.80 -3.05
C THR A 675 -10.11 2.77 -2.26
N ILE A 676 -10.02 2.43 -0.97
CA ILE A 676 -11.17 2.37 -0.06
C ILE A 676 -10.88 3.25 1.16
N THR A 677 -11.71 4.26 1.37
CA THR A 677 -11.54 5.22 2.47
C THR A 677 -12.81 5.38 3.28
N GLY A 678 -12.73 5.26 4.61
CA GLY A 678 -13.88 5.53 5.49
C GLY A 678 -15.06 4.56 5.34
N CYS A 679 -14.86 3.40 4.73
CA CYS A 679 -15.94 2.47 4.40
C CYS A 679 -16.23 1.46 5.50
N THR A 680 -17.45 0.94 5.51
CA THR A 680 -17.89 -0.13 6.42
C THR A 680 -18.33 -1.36 5.64
N PHE A 681 -17.67 -2.49 5.86
CA PHE A 681 -18.10 -3.81 5.38
C PHE A 681 -18.71 -4.57 6.54
N THR A 682 -20.02 -4.79 6.52
CA THR A 682 -20.70 -5.46 7.62
C THR A 682 -21.67 -6.56 7.19
N ASN A 683 -21.67 -7.68 7.93
CA ASN A 683 -22.57 -8.81 7.72
C ASN A 683 -22.57 -9.39 6.30
N ASN A 684 -21.52 -9.15 5.52
CA ASN A 684 -21.42 -9.72 4.18
C ASN A 684 -20.98 -11.18 4.28
N THR A 685 -21.52 -12.01 3.40
CA THR A 685 -21.29 -13.45 3.47
C THR A 685 -20.87 -14.00 2.13
N SER A 686 -19.82 -14.81 2.11
CA SER A 686 -19.60 -15.76 1.03
C SER A 686 -19.81 -17.17 1.54
N SER A 687 -20.89 -17.84 1.14
CA SER A 687 -21.30 -19.14 1.71
C SER A 687 -20.81 -20.35 0.90
N THR A 688 -19.71 -20.20 0.17
CA THR A 688 -19.25 -21.18 -0.81
C THR A 688 -18.30 -22.15 -0.10
N VAL A 689 -18.52 -23.45 -0.24
CA VAL A 689 -17.89 -24.47 0.63
C VAL A 689 -16.84 -25.34 -0.08
N ASN A 690 -16.82 -25.36 -1.41
CA ASN A 690 -16.01 -26.29 -2.20
C ASN A 690 -15.37 -25.59 -3.41
N GLN A 691 -14.09 -25.24 -3.37
CA GLN A 691 -13.14 -25.38 -4.49
C GLN A 691 -11.70 -25.12 -4.02
N ALA A 692 -10.82 -26.08 -4.26
CA ALA A 692 -9.39 -25.86 -4.48
C ALA A 692 -9.15 -26.10 -5.98
N PRO A 693 -8.27 -25.34 -6.69
CA PRO A 693 -7.10 -24.62 -6.19
C PRO A 693 -7.10 -23.10 -6.47
N ALA A 694 -8.25 -22.48 -6.76
CA ALA A 694 -8.33 -21.16 -7.40
C ALA A 694 -8.53 -19.93 -6.48
N GLY A 695 -8.23 -20.03 -5.17
CA GLY A 695 -8.64 -18.98 -4.23
C GLY A 695 -10.10 -19.18 -3.81
N GLY A 696 -10.49 -18.70 -2.63
CA GLY A 696 -11.82 -18.92 -2.10
C GLY A 696 -12.33 -17.63 -1.48
N PRO A 697 -13.62 -17.31 -1.65
CA PRO A 697 -14.09 -15.95 -1.52
C PRO A 697 -14.06 -15.43 -0.07
N GLY A 698 -13.55 -14.22 0.10
CA GLY A 698 -13.68 -13.43 1.31
C GLY A 698 -15.14 -13.07 1.64
N GLY A 699 -15.42 -12.81 2.92
CA GLY A 699 -16.76 -12.45 3.38
C GLY A 699 -17.12 -11.00 3.04
N GLY A 700 -16.23 -10.06 3.33
CA GLY A 700 -16.41 -8.63 3.03
C GLY A 700 -15.87 -8.24 1.65
N LEU A 701 -14.56 -8.35 1.49
CA LEU A 701 -13.81 -7.92 0.31
C LEU A 701 -13.06 -9.09 -0.34
N GLY A 702 -13.10 -9.16 -1.67
CA GLY A 702 -12.15 -9.92 -2.48
C GLY A 702 -11.43 -8.98 -3.46
N TYR A 703 -10.10 -9.03 -3.51
CA TYR A 703 -9.31 -8.20 -4.42
C TYR A 703 -8.16 -8.97 -5.04
N ALA A 704 -7.98 -8.77 -6.35
CA ALA A 704 -6.79 -9.20 -7.06
C ALA A 704 -6.43 -8.22 -8.20
N PRO A 705 -5.12 -7.95 -8.43
CA PRO A 705 -4.69 -7.03 -9.49
C PRO A 705 -4.75 -7.64 -10.88
N GLY A 706 -4.88 -8.96 -11.01
CA GLY A 706 -5.08 -9.64 -12.30
C GLY A 706 -6.43 -9.27 -12.92
N SER A 707 -6.46 -8.99 -14.22
CA SER A 707 -7.72 -8.71 -14.94
C SER A 707 -8.52 -9.99 -15.21
N ALA A 708 -9.84 -9.94 -15.05
CA ALA A 708 -10.72 -11.05 -15.34
C ALA A 708 -10.97 -11.21 -16.85
N GLY A 709 -10.65 -12.38 -17.42
CA GLY A 709 -11.00 -12.73 -18.81
C GLY A 709 -9.99 -13.70 -19.44
N SER A 710 -10.43 -14.56 -20.35
CA SER A 710 -9.51 -15.42 -21.12
C SER A 710 -8.76 -14.58 -22.16
N GLY A 711 -7.43 -14.47 -22.02
CA GLY A 711 -6.56 -13.83 -23.02
C GLY A 711 -6.06 -12.42 -22.66
N GLN A 712 -6.45 -11.86 -21.51
CA GLN A 712 -5.78 -10.68 -20.94
C GLN A 712 -4.59 -11.18 -20.10
N GLY A 713 -3.38 -10.65 -20.39
CA GLY A 713 -2.13 -11.05 -19.73
C GLY A 713 -2.01 -10.57 -18.28
N GLY A 714 -0.76 -10.47 -17.79
CA GLY A 714 -0.44 -9.81 -16.53
C GLY A 714 -1.09 -8.43 -16.40
N ALA A 715 -1.50 -8.06 -15.19
CA ALA A 715 -2.03 -6.74 -14.87
C ALA A 715 -1.42 -6.27 -13.56
N THR A 716 -1.20 -4.96 -13.45
CA THR A 716 -0.69 -4.31 -12.25
C THR A 716 -1.84 -3.62 -11.52
N GLY A 717 -1.87 -3.71 -10.18
CA GLY A 717 -2.86 -2.99 -9.39
C GLY A 717 -2.58 -2.96 -7.90
N ASN A 718 -2.76 -1.81 -7.28
CA ASN A 718 -2.58 -1.61 -5.84
C ASN A 718 -3.92 -1.50 -5.11
N LEU A 719 -4.00 -2.11 -3.91
CA LEU A 719 -5.09 -1.89 -2.96
C LEU A 719 -4.62 -0.97 -1.85
N VAL A 720 -5.29 0.16 -1.67
CA VAL A 720 -5.05 1.09 -0.56
C VAL A 720 -6.32 1.20 0.27
N MET A 721 -6.22 0.92 1.57
CA MET A 721 -7.32 0.95 2.52
C MET A 721 -7.00 1.85 3.71
N THR A 722 -7.78 2.93 3.87
CA THR A 722 -7.59 3.92 4.94
C THR A 722 -8.88 4.13 5.74
N ASN A 723 -8.82 4.14 7.07
CA ASN A 723 -9.98 4.45 7.94
C ASN A 723 -11.19 3.51 7.78
N ASN A 724 -10.99 2.22 7.51
CA ASN A 724 -12.09 1.30 7.20
C ASN A 724 -12.51 0.42 8.39
N THR A 725 -13.76 -0.05 8.37
CA THR A 725 -14.30 -1.01 9.34
C THR A 725 -14.83 -2.26 8.66
N PHE A 726 -14.36 -3.43 9.06
CA PHE A 726 -14.86 -4.75 8.64
C PHE A 726 -15.43 -5.48 9.85
N THR A 727 -16.74 -5.73 9.89
CA THR A 727 -17.36 -6.38 11.03
C THR A 727 -18.45 -7.40 10.72
N GLY A 728 -18.37 -8.57 11.36
CA GLY A 728 -19.38 -9.63 11.21
C GLY A 728 -19.41 -10.28 9.83
N ASN A 729 -18.39 -10.07 8.99
CA ASN A 729 -18.35 -10.68 7.67
C ASN A 729 -17.95 -12.16 7.78
N THR A 730 -18.47 -13.00 6.89
CA THR A 730 -18.33 -14.45 6.97
C THR A 730 -17.89 -15.06 5.64
N ALA A 731 -16.83 -15.84 5.67
CA ALA A 731 -16.37 -16.67 4.56
C ALA A 731 -16.59 -18.16 4.86
N GLY A 732 -17.17 -18.86 3.90
CA GLY A 732 -17.60 -20.26 3.97
C GLY A 732 -16.58 -21.26 3.44
N SER A 733 -15.54 -20.78 2.75
CA SER A 733 -14.63 -21.61 1.98
C SER A 733 -13.65 -22.38 2.86
N ALA A 734 -13.39 -23.63 2.49
CA ALA A 734 -12.48 -24.53 3.18
C ALA A 734 -11.02 -24.46 2.68
N ALA A 735 -10.79 -23.86 1.51
CA ALA A 735 -9.46 -23.81 0.87
C ALA A 735 -8.73 -22.49 1.18
N SER A 736 -9.42 -21.37 0.97
CA SER A 736 -9.00 -20.00 1.31
C SER A 736 -10.23 -19.08 1.34
N GLY A 737 -10.14 -17.90 1.98
CA GLY A 737 -11.25 -16.94 2.06
C GLY A 737 -11.38 -16.32 3.43
N GLY A 738 -10.83 -15.12 3.57
CA GLY A 738 -10.80 -14.41 4.83
C GLY A 738 -12.18 -13.88 5.19
N GLY A 739 -12.57 -13.98 6.46
CA GLY A 739 -13.91 -13.52 6.86
C GLY A 739 -14.14 -12.05 6.52
N GLY A 740 -13.15 -11.19 6.79
CA GLY A 740 -13.16 -9.79 6.42
C GLY A 740 -12.72 -9.57 4.97
N ALA A 741 -11.47 -9.89 4.66
CA ALA A 741 -10.86 -9.66 3.35
C ALA A 741 -10.03 -10.87 2.85
N ASP A 742 -10.11 -11.09 1.55
CA ASP A 742 -9.32 -12.07 0.80
C ASP A 742 -8.49 -11.36 -0.28
N LEU A 743 -7.17 -11.47 -0.17
CA LEU A 743 -6.19 -10.73 -0.96
C LEU A 743 -5.27 -11.69 -1.72
N PHE A 744 -5.35 -11.68 -3.06
CA PHE A 744 -4.69 -12.69 -3.89
C PHE A 744 -4.28 -12.16 -5.25
N THR A 745 -3.57 -12.97 -6.04
CA THR A 745 -3.25 -12.70 -7.44
C THR A 745 -3.61 -13.87 -8.35
N PHE A 746 -3.87 -13.56 -9.62
CA PHE A 746 -4.07 -14.52 -10.71
C PHE A 746 -3.61 -13.90 -12.04
N ASN A 747 -3.48 -14.72 -13.09
CA ASN A 747 -3.04 -14.29 -14.43
C ASN A 747 -1.77 -13.43 -14.42
N THR A 748 -0.75 -13.85 -13.66
CA THR A 748 0.52 -13.12 -13.48
C THR A 748 0.37 -11.69 -12.96
N GLY A 749 -0.70 -11.40 -12.23
CA GLY A 749 -0.94 -10.06 -11.68
C GLY A 749 0.12 -9.65 -10.65
N THR A 750 0.56 -8.41 -10.73
CA THR A 750 1.53 -7.78 -9.81
C THR A 750 0.86 -6.62 -9.08
N GLY A 751 1.36 -6.26 -7.91
CA GLY A 751 0.94 -5.09 -7.14
C GLY A 751 1.23 -5.25 -5.64
N SER A 752 0.57 -4.43 -4.84
CA SER A 752 0.66 -4.48 -3.37
C SER A 752 -0.68 -4.22 -2.68
N PHE A 753 -0.71 -4.54 -1.38
CA PHE A 753 -1.83 -4.24 -0.50
C PHE A 753 -1.34 -3.39 0.68
N HIS A 754 -1.99 -2.25 0.92
CA HIS A 754 -1.66 -1.34 2.00
C HIS A 754 -2.91 -1.04 2.84
N ILE A 755 -2.80 -1.18 4.17
CA ILE A 755 -3.90 -0.96 5.11
C ILE A 755 -3.44 -0.05 6.25
N THR A 756 -4.13 1.06 6.41
CA THR A 756 -3.86 2.07 7.42
C THR A 756 -5.11 2.37 8.24
N ASN A 757 -4.94 2.57 9.54
CA ASN A 757 -5.96 3.00 10.50
C ASN A 757 -7.31 2.27 10.38
N SER A 758 -7.29 0.94 10.24
CA SER A 758 -8.50 0.16 9.94
C SER A 758 -8.80 -0.90 11.01
N THR A 759 -10.08 -1.21 11.19
CA THR A 759 -10.59 -2.15 12.20
C THR A 759 -11.24 -3.38 11.56
N PHE A 760 -10.81 -4.58 11.97
CA PHE A 760 -11.45 -5.84 11.62
C PHE A 760 -11.93 -6.54 12.89
N THR A 761 -13.25 -6.67 13.07
CA THR A 761 -13.81 -7.23 14.29
C THR A 761 -14.94 -8.23 14.06
N SER A 762 -14.86 -9.39 14.72
CA SER A 762 -15.91 -10.43 14.64
C SER A 762 -16.15 -11.00 13.24
N ASN A 763 -15.15 -10.95 12.36
CA ASN A 763 -15.20 -11.61 11.07
C ASN A 763 -14.84 -13.10 11.22
N GLN A 764 -15.38 -13.94 10.33
CA GLN A 764 -15.34 -15.40 10.50
C GLN A 764 -14.95 -16.12 9.21
N ALA A 765 -13.87 -16.90 9.24
CA ALA A 765 -13.55 -17.90 8.22
C ALA A 765 -14.03 -19.27 8.72
N THR A 766 -15.30 -19.59 8.43
CA THR A 766 -16.01 -20.72 9.06
C THR A 766 -15.47 -22.10 8.68
N ASN A 767 -14.77 -22.22 7.54
CA ASN A 767 -14.11 -23.46 7.14
C ASN A 767 -12.62 -23.32 6.81
N GLY A 768 -12.09 -22.09 6.78
CA GLY A 768 -10.74 -21.78 6.30
C GLY A 768 -9.87 -21.07 7.34
N SER A 769 -8.93 -20.28 6.85
CA SER A 769 -7.97 -19.49 7.63
C SER A 769 -8.18 -17.99 7.41
N GLY A 770 -7.62 -17.14 8.27
CA GLY A 770 -7.68 -15.69 8.10
C GLY A 770 -9.03 -15.10 8.47
N GLY A 771 -9.47 -15.23 9.72
CA GLY A 771 -10.80 -14.78 10.15
C GLY A 771 -11.07 -13.31 9.82
N ALA A 772 -10.09 -12.43 10.05
CA ALA A 772 -10.13 -11.06 9.52
C ALA A 772 -9.55 -10.99 8.10
N ILE A 773 -8.30 -11.38 7.91
CA ILE A 773 -7.60 -11.24 6.62
C ILE A 773 -6.91 -12.55 6.26
N ILE A 774 -7.03 -12.97 5.01
CA ILE A 774 -6.12 -13.94 4.42
C ILE A 774 -5.31 -13.26 3.31
N VAL A 775 -4.01 -13.51 3.32
CA VAL A 775 -3.08 -13.07 2.27
C VAL A 775 -2.63 -14.31 1.53
N GLU A 776 -2.99 -14.38 0.26
CA GLU A 776 -2.66 -15.50 -0.61
C GLU A 776 -1.49 -15.21 -1.54
N SER A 777 -1.17 -13.93 -1.76
CA SER A 777 -0.21 -13.46 -2.77
C SER A 777 0.25 -12.04 -2.47
N LEU A 778 1.35 -11.59 -3.10
CA LEU A 778 1.86 -10.21 -3.02
C LEU A 778 2.18 -9.73 -1.60
N GLN A 779 2.68 -8.51 -1.45
CA GLN A 779 2.99 -7.95 -0.15
C GLN A 779 1.76 -7.30 0.48
N LEU A 780 1.48 -7.62 1.75
CA LEU A 780 0.58 -6.85 2.60
C LEU A 780 1.38 -6.00 3.58
N THR A 781 1.16 -4.68 3.55
CA THR A 781 1.65 -3.74 4.56
C THR A 781 0.49 -3.31 5.46
N LEU A 782 0.60 -3.64 6.76
CA LEU A 782 -0.23 -3.06 7.81
C LEU A 782 0.52 -1.89 8.41
N ASP A 783 0.08 -0.69 8.06
CA ASP A 783 0.62 0.55 8.56
C ASP A 783 -0.22 1.06 9.73
N ALA A 784 0.43 1.20 10.89
CA ALA A 784 -0.09 1.95 12.01
C ALA A 784 0.95 2.97 12.48
N THR A 785 1.54 3.72 11.57
CA THR A 785 2.44 4.84 11.89
C THR A 785 1.66 6.13 12.16
N ALA A 786 2.34 7.21 12.59
CA ALA A 786 1.73 8.53 12.84
C ALA A 786 0.55 8.57 13.84
N ALA A 787 0.62 7.78 14.92
CA ALA A 787 -0.46 7.60 15.91
C ALA A 787 -1.75 6.95 15.36
N ASN A 788 -1.73 6.40 14.15
CA ASN A 788 -2.81 5.57 13.62
C ASN A 788 -2.92 4.25 14.39
N THR A 789 -4.11 3.63 14.33
CA THR A 789 -4.37 2.35 14.98
C THR A 789 -5.04 1.39 14.02
N THR A 790 -4.36 0.28 13.73
CA THR A 790 -4.93 -0.85 12.99
C THR A 790 -5.22 -1.98 13.97
N SER A 791 -6.48 -2.43 14.04
CA SER A 791 -6.92 -3.39 15.06
C SER A 791 -7.64 -4.59 14.47
N LEU A 792 -7.19 -5.80 14.80
CA LEU A 792 -7.85 -7.05 14.43
C LEU A 792 -8.26 -7.78 15.70
N SER A 793 -9.56 -7.81 15.98
CA SER A 793 -10.08 -8.33 17.25
C SER A 793 -11.26 -9.26 17.12
N SER A 794 -11.32 -10.29 17.98
CA SER A 794 -12.47 -11.20 18.06
C SER A 794 -12.85 -11.87 16.74
N ASN A 795 -11.91 -11.98 15.79
CA ASN A 795 -12.13 -12.69 14.55
C ASN A 795 -11.86 -14.19 14.74
N THR A 796 -12.56 -15.02 13.99
CA THR A 796 -12.51 -16.47 14.17
C THR A 796 -12.16 -17.16 12.86
N SER A 797 -11.32 -18.18 12.92
CA SER A 797 -11.06 -19.06 11.79
C SER A 797 -11.17 -20.53 12.20
N LYS A 798 -11.49 -21.42 11.26
CA LYS A 798 -11.52 -22.84 11.55
C LYS A 798 -10.12 -23.45 11.58
N VAL A 799 -9.22 -22.99 10.70
CA VAL A 799 -7.93 -23.63 10.46
C VAL A 799 -6.80 -22.88 11.16
N ASN A 800 -6.30 -21.77 10.58
CA ASN A 800 -5.17 -20.99 11.10
C ASN A 800 -5.49 -19.49 11.10
N GLY A 801 -4.82 -18.68 11.91
CA GLY A 801 -4.86 -17.21 11.81
C GLY A 801 -6.27 -16.63 11.97
N GLY A 802 -6.81 -16.58 13.19
CA GLY A 802 -8.10 -15.93 13.45
C GLY A 802 -8.06 -14.45 13.08
N GLY A 803 -6.97 -13.75 13.38
CA GLY A 803 -6.70 -12.42 12.87
C GLY A 803 -6.23 -12.45 11.41
N ILE A 804 -4.98 -12.88 11.19
CA ILE A 804 -4.35 -12.89 9.85
C ILE A 804 -3.77 -14.26 9.55
N TYR A 805 -3.92 -14.69 8.29
CA TYR A 805 -3.19 -15.83 7.77
C TYR A 805 -2.44 -15.49 6.48
N TRP A 806 -1.11 -15.58 6.52
CA TRP A 806 -0.28 -15.52 5.31
C TRP A 806 -0.10 -16.92 4.75
N SER A 807 -0.80 -17.20 3.66
CA SER A 807 -0.68 -18.45 2.91
C SER A 807 0.26 -18.35 1.70
N GLY A 808 0.65 -17.13 1.34
CA GLY A 808 1.59 -16.77 0.29
C GLY A 808 1.96 -15.28 0.41
N GLY A 809 2.74 -14.76 -0.53
CA GLY A 809 3.12 -13.34 -0.53
C GLY A 809 4.22 -12.98 0.46
N SER A 810 4.26 -11.73 0.89
CA SER A 810 5.08 -11.26 2.03
C SER A 810 4.25 -10.32 2.92
N GLY A 811 4.77 -9.96 4.08
CA GLY A 811 4.09 -9.08 5.02
C GLY A 811 5.02 -8.04 5.63
N ILE A 812 4.50 -6.85 5.88
CA ILE A 812 5.10 -5.84 6.74
C ILE A 812 4.05 -5.44 7.78
N ILE A 813 4.42 -5.53 9.06
CA ILE A 813 3.64 -5.02 10.18
C ILE A 813 4.44 -3.86 10.77
N ASP A 814 3.98 -2.64 10.50
CA ASP A 814 4.67 -1.42 10.92
C ASP A 814 3.91 -0.71 12.05
N ALA A 815 4.53 -0.68 13.23
CA ALA A 815 4.08 0.08 14.39
C ALA A 815 5.17 1.07 14.84
N THR A 816 5.82 1.73 13.88
CA THR A 816 6.79 2.79 14.14
C THR A 816 6.11 4.15 14.40
N ALA A 817 6.89 5.15 14.83
CA ALA A 817 6.42 6.53 15.06
C ALA A 817 5.16 6.69 15.95
N GLY A 818 4.95 5.79 16.91
CA GLY A 818 3.97 5.97 17.98
C GLY A 818 2.54 5.54 17.67
N GLY A 819 2.27 4.95 16.50
CA GLY A 819 0.98 4.26 16.30
C GLY A 819 1.03 2.79 16.71
N THR A 820 -0.10 2.09 16.56
CA THR A 820 -0.30 0.77 17.18
C THR A 820 -1.00 -0.22 16.27
N VAL A 821 -0.41 -1.42 16.12
CA VAL A 821 -1.11 -2.59 15.59
C VAL A 821 -1.54 -3.48 16.75
N THR A 822 -2.85 -3.70 16.90
CA THR A 822 -3.42 -4.55 17.95
C THR A 822 -4.05 -5.79 17.35
N ILE A 823 -3.57 -6.97 17.75
CA ILE A 823 -4.18 -8.26 17.39
C ILE A 823 -4.53 -8.97 18.69
N SER A 824 -5.84 -9.03 19.00
CA SER A 824 -6.32 -9.47 20.31
C SER A 824 -7.70 -10.15 20.30
N GLY A 825 -7.85 -11.22 21.06
CA GLY A 825 -9.11 -11.94 21.24
C GLY A 825 -9.54 -12.74 20.01
N ASN A 826 -8.66 -12.94 19.03
CA ASN A 826 -8.93 -13.78 17.87
C ASN A 826 -8.77 -15.27 18.23
N THR A 827 -9.48 -16.16 17.53
CA THR A 827 -9.49 -17.60 17.82
C THR A 827 -9.34 -18.46 16.58
N ALA A 828 -8.67 -19.61 16.70
CA ALA A 828 -8.63 -20.65 15.67
C ALA A 828 -8.91 -22.03 16.30
N THR A 829 -9.62 -22.95 15.63
CA THR A 829 -10.04 -24.25 16.23
C THR A 829 -8.87 -25.03 16.85
N ASN A 830 -7.68 -24.88 16.29
CA ASN A 830 -6.44 -25.30 16.92
C ASN A 830 -5.71 -24.03 17.40
N ASP A 831 -5.89 -23.60 18.65
CA ASP A 831 -5.24 -22.38 19.18
C ASP A 831 -3.70 -22.45 19.15
N SER A 832 -3.14 -23.66 19.02
CA SER A 832 -1.73 -23.92 18.74
C SER A 832 -1.29 -23.47 17.33
N ASN A 833 -2.23 -23.15 16.44
CA ASN A 833 -2.00 -22.79 15.04
C ASN A 833 -2.05 -21.27 14.75
N GLY A 834 -1.72 -20.45 15.75
CA GLY A 834 -1.67 -19.00 15.58
C GLY A 834 -3.05 -18.35 15.56
N ALA A 835 -3.77 -18.40 16.68
CA ALA A 835 -5.08 -17.76 16.83
C ALA A 835 -5.11 -16.28 16.39
N GLY A 836 -4.02 -15.55 16.59
CA GLY A 836 -3.81 -14.19 16.07
C GLY A 836 -3.26 -14.20 14.64
N ILE A 837 -2.02 -14.69 14.49
CA ILE A 837 -1.31 -14.75 13.21
C ILE A 837 -0.85 -16.18 12.93
N GLY A 838 -1.15 -16.68 11.72
CA GLY A 838 -0.44 -17.81 11.14
C GLY A 838 0.36 -17.37 9.92
N ASP A 839 1.66 -17.68 9.90
CA ASP A 839 2.58 -17.39 8.79
C ASP A 839 3.05 -18.70 8.15
N ASN A 840 2.70 -18.90 6.88
CA ASN A 840 3.19 -19.99 6.06
C ASN A 840 3.70 -19.50 4.70
N THR A 841 4.34 -18.32 4.66
CA THR A 841 4.82 -17.72 3.42
C THR A 841 6.33 -17.66 3.28
N VAL A 842 6.82 -18.01 2.09
CA VAL A 842 8.24 -17.93 1.71
C VAL A 842 8.75 -16.50 1.54
N GLY A 843 7.86 -15.53 1.30
CA GLY A 843 8.25 -14.12 1.18
C GLY A 843 8.52 -13.46 2.53
N GLY A 844 8.13 -14.12 3.62
CA GLY A 844 8.32 -13.68 4.99
C GLY A 844 7.46 -12.50 5.46
N VAL A 845 7.42 -12.33 6.78
CA VAL A 845 6.75 -11.24 7.49
C VAL A 845 7.80 -10.42 8.24
N THR A 846 7.82 -9.11 8.00
CA THR A 846 8.69 -8.16 8.68
C THR A 846 7.94 -7.39 9.74
N ALA A 847 8.41 -7.39 10.99
CA ALA A 847 7.83 -6.60 12.08
C ALA A 847 8.72 -5.40 12.43
N LYS A 848 8.13 -4.19 12.48
CA LYS A 848 8.82 -2.93 12.75
C LYS A 848 8.19 -2.19 13.93
N GLY A 849 9.02 -1.53 14.74
CA GLY A 849 8.55 -0.63 15.80
C GLY A 849 8.14 -1.34 17.09
N THR A 850 7.12 -0.81 17.78
CA THR A 850 6.63 -1.37 19.05
C THR A 850 5.31 -2.10 18.83
N LEU A 851 5.36 -3.44 18.83
CA LEU A 851 4.24 -4.29 18.48
C LEU A 851 3.75 -5.12 19.67
N ASN A 852 2.44 -5.13 19.90
CA ASN A 852 1.80 -5.92 20.95
C ASN A 852 0.81 -6.93 20.35
N LEU A 853 1.26 -8.18 20.21
CA LEU A 853 0.47 -9.30 19.71
C LEU A 853 -0.09 -10.07 20.90
N ALA A 854 -1.30 -9.71 21.32
CA ALA A 854 -1.97 -10.30 22.48
C ALA A 854 -2.52 -11.70 22.23
N ASP A 855 -2.56 -12.15 20.97
CA ASP A 855 -2.93 -13.49 20.57
C ASP A 855 -1.72 -14.35 20.19
N ASN A 856 -1.95 -15.63 19.95
CA ASN A 856 -0.90 -16.58 19.56
C ASN A 856 -0.42 -16.31 18.14
N VAL A 857 0.90 -16.37 17.95
CA VAL A 857 1.55 -16.34 16.64
C VAL A 857 2.16 -17.71 16.34
N GLU A 858 1.90 -18.23 15.15
CA GLU A 858 2.54 -19.45 14.63
C GLU A 858 3.26 -19.16 13.31
N ILE A 859 4.50 -19.62 13.22
CA ILE A 859 5.33 -19.59 12.01
C ILE A 859 5.50 -21.03 11.55
N GLN A 860 4.93 -21.37 10.40
CA GLN A 860 4.82 -22.71 9.84
C GLN A 860 5.95 -23.02 8.86
N VAL A 861 5.87 -24.18 8.19
CA VAL A 861 6.95 -24.77 7.37
C VAL A 861 7.61 -23.83 6.36
N ASN A 862 6.83 -22.95 5.71
CA ASN A 862 7.38 -21.99 4.76
C ASN A 862 7.59 -20.60 5.38
N GLY A 863 7.08 -20.36 6.59
CA GLY A 863 7.04 -19.05 7.23
C GLY A 863 8.43 -18.54 7.63
N LEU A 864 8.67 -17.27 7.34
CA LEU A 864 9.88 -16.54 7.65
C LEU A 864 9.52 -15.24 8.37
N TRP A 865 9.70 -15.17 9.68
CA TRP A 865 9.48 -13.93 10.42
C TRP A 865 10.81 -13.22 10.67
N THR A 866 10.88 -11.92 10.38
CA THR A 866 12.06 -11.10 10.64
C THR A 866 11.66 -9.81 11.33
N ASN A 867 12.33 -9.45 12.42
CA ASN A 867 12.15 -8.11 12.98
C ASN A 867 13.10 -7.13 12.30
N PHE A 868 12.69 -5.87 12.23
CA PHE A 868 13.59 -4.79 11.89
C PHE A 868 14.46 -4.42 13.09
N THR A 869 15.70 -4.03 12.85
CA THR A 869 16.68 -3.72 13.90
C THR A 869 16.15 -2.70 14.91
N GLY A 870 16.27 -3.02 16.20
CA GLY A 870 15.83 -2.14 17.29
C GLY A 870 14.34 -2.20 17.62
N SER A 871 13.56 -3.07 16.96
CA SER A 871 12.12 -3.22 17.26
C SER A 871 11.87 -3.78 18.66
N ASN A 872 10.68 -3.54 19.21
CA ASN A 872 10.19 -4.14 20.45
C ASN A 872 8.91 -4.92 20.16
N VAL A 873 8.99 -6.25 20.16
CA VAL A 873 7.87 -7.11 19.79
C VAL A 873 7.47 -7.98 20.96
N THR A 874 6.21 -7.84 21.38
CA THR A 874 5.60 -8.64 22.43
C THR A 874 4.63 -9.65 21.83
N PHE A 875 4.76 -10.92 22.22
CA PHE A 875 3.91 -12.04 21.84
C PHE A 875 3.19 -12.58 23.07
N ALA A 876 1.92 -12.97 22.96
CA ALA A 876 1.28 -13.79 23.99
C ALA A 876 1.91 -15.19 24.02
N ASN A 877 1.81 -15.94 22.91
CA ASN A 877 2.59 -17.14 22.67
C ASN A 877 3.23 -17.04 21.27
N LEU A 878 4.43 -17.58 21.13
CA LEU A 878 5.10 -17.70 19.84
C LEU A 878 5.40 -19.18 19.58
N SER A 879 4.97 -19.71 18.44
CA SER A 879 5.23 -21.08 18.01
C SER A 879 5.93 -21.06 16.66
N ILE A 880 7.05 -21.76 16.55
CA ILE A 880 7.84 -21.87 15.32
C ILE A 880 7.89 -23.35 14.96
N VAL A 881 7.11 -23.76 13.97
CA VAL A 881 6.93 -25.14 13.56
C VAL A 881 7.45 -25.29 12.14
N ASP A 882 8.65 -25.85 12.00
CA ASP A 882 9.42 -25.96 10.74
C ASP A 882 9.81 -24.64 10.05
N GLY A 883 9.27 -23.49 10.47
CA GLY A 883 9.63 -22.17 9.95
C GLY A 883 10.84 -21.52 10.61
N THR A 884 11.11 -20.25 10.28
CA THR A 884 12.23 -19.48 10.84
C THR A 884 11.78 -18.14 11.41
N PHE A 885 12.26 -17.81 12.60
CA PHE A 885 12.13 -16.49 13.22
C PHE A 885 13.51 -15.84 13.35
N THR A 886 13.64 -14.57 13.01
CA THR A 886 14.87 -13.79 13.15
C THR A 886 14.61 -12.49 13.91
N ALA A 887 15.14 -12.41 15.12
CA ALA A 887 14.96 -11.28 16.03
C ALA A 887 15.74 -10.02 15.60
N ASN A 888 16.84 -10.18 14.87
CA ASN A 888 17.60 -9.09 14.25
C ASN A 888 17.85 -7.87 15.16
N ASN A 889 18.56 -8.06 16.27
CA ASN A 889 18.95 -6.98 17.19
C ASN A 889 17.75 -6.23 17.81
N SER A 890 16.66 -6.95 18.09
CA SER A 890 15.42 -6.41 18.67
C SER A 890 15.28 -6.75 20.15
N THR A 891 14.26 -6.20 20.79
CA THR A 891 13.75 -6.70 22.08
C THR A 891 12.53 -7.56 21.83
N ILE A 892 12.57 -8.82 22.25
CA ILE A 892 11.48 -9.78 22.13
C ILE A 892 10.94 -10.07 23.52
N THR A 893 9.62 -9.98 23.69
CA THR A 893 8.94 -10.42 24.92
C THR A 893 7.91 -11.47 24.58
N VAL A 894 7.93 -12.62 25.24
CA VAL A 894 6.90 -13.66 25.12
C VAL A 894 6.23 -13.79 26.49
N ASN A 895 4.97 -13.40 26.60
CA ASN A 895 4.23 -13.34 27.86
C ASN A 895 3.85 -14.75 28.39
N SER A 896 3.79 -15.74 27.52
CA SER A 896 3.56 -17.15 27.85
C SER A 896 4.65 -18.02 27.22
N ASN A 897 4.30 -19.02 26.40
CA ASN A 897 5.26 -20.00 25.92
C ASN A 897 5.87 -19.61 24.57
N LEU A 898 7.15 -19.94 24.38
CA LEU A 898 7.82 -20.00 23.09
C LEU A 898 8.03 -21.47 22.72
N ASN A 899 7.43 -21.95 21.63
CA ASN A 899 7.64 -23.29 21.10
C ASN A 899 8.50 -23.23 19.84
N VAL A 900 9.49 -24.11 19.73
CA VAL A 900 10.33 -24.26 18.53
C VAL A 900 10.39 -25.74 18.20
N ALA A 901 9.67 -26.14 17.15
CA ALA A 901 9.26 -27.52 16.94
C ALA A 901 9.44 -27.98 15.49
N LYS A 902 9.56 -29.28 15.31
CA LYS A 902 9.45 -29.95 14.01
C LYS A 902 8.07 -30.58 13.89
N ASN A 903 7.43 -30.42 12.74
CA ASN A 903 6.28 -31.22 12.35
C ASN A 903 6.69 -32.23 11.27
N THR A 904 7.19 -31.78 10.11
CA THR A 904 7.43 -32.64 8.94
C THR A 904 8.82 -32.55 8.31
N LEU A 905 9.49 -31.38 8.31
CA LEU A 905 10.74 -31.16 7.52
C LEU A 905 12.02 -31.12 8.39
N SER A 906 12.42 -29.93 8.84
CA SER A 906 13.77 -29.67 9.38
C SER A 906 13.77 -29.24 10.84
N GLY A 907 12.60 -28.96 11.43
CA GLY A 907 12.49 -28.31 12.72
C GLY A 907 12.54 -26.79 12.61
N GLY A 908 11.71 -26.12 13.40
CA GLY A 908 11.67 -24.66 13.46
C GLY A 908 12.99 -24.08 13.96
N THR A 909 13.28 -22.85 13.56
CA THR A 909 14.50 -22.14 13.95
C THR A 909 14.18 -20.77 14.52
N PHE A 910 14.72 -20.45 15.70
CA PHE A 910 14.74 -19.10 16.27
C PHE A 910 16.15 -18.54 16.19
N ASN A 911 16.33 -17.37 15.58
CA ASN A 911 17.60 -16.65 15.42
C ASN A 911 17.57 -15.37 16.24
N GLY A 912 18.25 -15.36 17.38
CA GLY A 912 18.30 -14.23 18.27
C GLY A 912 19.24 -13.10 17.84
N ASN A 913 20.25 -13.35 17.00
CA ASN A 913 21.27 -12.36 16.58
C ASN A 913 21.86 -11.60 17.80
N THR A 914 21.90 -10.26 17.81
CA THR A 914 22.30 -9.47 19.00
C THR A 914 21.11 -8.96 19.84
N SER A 915 19.99 -9.69 19.83
CA SER A 915 18.73 -9.30 20.47
C SER A 915 18.68 -9.59 21.98
N THR A 916 17.72 -8.95 22.66
CA THR A 916 17.28 -9.32 24.01
C THR A 916 15.97 -10.10 23.91
N VAL A 917 15.87 -11.27 24.53
CA VAL A 917 14.69 -12.15 24.47
C VAL A 917 14.19 -12.45 25.88
N GLY A 918 13.03 -11.95 26.27
CA GLY A 918 12.34 -12.28 27.52
C GLY A 918 11.21 -13.27 27.29
N ILE A 919 11.14 -14.35 28.07
CA ILE A 919 10.10 -15.37 28.00
C ILE A 919 9.55 -15.60 29.40
N SER A 920 8.29 -15.24 29.59
CA SER A 920 7.64 -15.29 30.89
C SER A 920 7.13 -16.69 31.23
N GLY A 921 6.66 -17.44 30.23
CA GLY A 921 6.33 -18.86 30.32
C GLY A 921 7.50 -19.77 29.92
N ASN A 922 7.19 -20.93 29.34
CA ASN A 922 8.20 -21.93 29.00
C ASN A 922 8.78 -21.73 27.59
N LEU A 923 10.08 -21.99 27.44
CA LEU A 923 10.71 -22.23 26.14
C LEU A 923 10.71 -23.74 25.86
N ASN A 924 9.95 -24.19 24.87
CA ASN A 924 9.83 -25.60 24.48
C ASN A 924 10.54 -25.86 23.16
N LEU A 925 11.57 -26.71 23.15
CA LEU A 925 12.25 -27.20 21.96
C LEU A 925 11.82 -28.64 21.67
N LEU A 926 11.13 -28.84 20.54
CA LEU A 926 10.50 -30.10 20.11
C LEU A 926 11.03 -30.51 18.73
N ASN A 927 12.33 -30.80 18.65
CA ASN A 927 13.15 -30.96 17.43
C ASN A 927 13.42 -29.65 16.66
N GLY A 928 13.37 -28.50 17.32
CA GLY A 928 13.74 -27.21 16.74
C GLY A 928 15.10 -26.68 17.19
N THR A 929 15.58 -25.60 16.58
CA THR A 929 16.84 -24.92 16.92
C THR A 929 16.55 -23.53 17.48
N PHE A 930 17.08 -23.22 18.67
CA PHE A 930 17.04 -21.88 19.23
C PHE A 930 18.47 -21.34 19.33
N ASN A 931 18.79 -20.37 18.48
CA ASN A 931 20.02 -19.59 18.51
C ASN A 931 19.77 -18.36 19.37
N ALA A 932 20.39 -18.28 20.54
CA ALA A 932 20.16 -17.20 21.48
C ALA A 932 20.63 -15.84 20.93
N GLY A 933 19.98 -14.76 21.39
CA GLY A 933 20.47 -13.40 21.21
C GLY A 933 21.62 -13.07 22.15
N THR A 934 21.99 -11.79 22.26
CA THR A 934 22.92 -11.29 23.28
C THR A 934 22.43 -11.55 24.71
N THR A 935 21.10 -11.56 24.92
CA THR A 935 20.52 -11.84 26.24
C THR A 935 19.23 -12.65 26.10
N VAL A 936 19.07 -13.68 26.93
CA VAL A 936 17.84 -14.47 27.05
C VAL A 936 17.43 -14.51 28.53
N ASN A 937 16.28 -13.94 28.86
CA ASN A 937 15.68 -13.91 30.18
C ASN A 937 14.51 -14.90 30.20
N LEU A 938 14.60 -15.96 31.01
CA LEU A 938 13.53 -16.94 31.18
C LEU A 938 12.98 -16.81 32.61
N THR A 939 11.67 -16.59 32.77
CA THR A 939 11.02 -16.71 34.08
C THR A 939 10.25 -18.03 34.23
N GLY A 940 9.86 -18.67 33.13
CA GLY A 940 9.40 -20.06 33.11
C GLY A 940 10.51 -21.07 32.79
N GLY A 941 10.14 -22.31 32.48
CA GLY A 941 11.08 -23.42 32.26
C GLY A 941 11.60 -23.54 30.82
N LEU A 942 12.81 -24.07 30.66
CA LEU A 942 13.33 -24.55 29.37
C LEU A 942 13.09 -26.06 29.25
N ASN A 943 12.28 -26.47 28.28
CA ASN A 943 11.94 -27.87 28.01
C ASN A 943 12.50 -28.29 26.66
N ILE A 944 13.50 -29.19 26.64
CA ILE A 944 14.09 -29.69 25.39
C ILE A 944 13.73 -31.17 25.24
N ALA A 945 12.61 -31.45 24.56
CA ALA A 945 12.21 -32.82 24.25
C ALA A 945 13.12 -33.43 23.17
N ALA A 946 13.52 -32.61 22.20
CA ALA A 946 14.57 -32.85 21.21
C ALA A 946 14.93 -31.51 20.54
N GLY A 947 16.06 -31.39 19.84
CA GLY A 947 16.49 -30.13 19.20
C GLY A 947 17.73 -29.48 19.81
N THR A 948 18.04 -28.26 19.39
CA THR A 948 19.33 -27.59 19.65
C THR A 948 19.12 -26.24 20.32
N PHE A 949 19.77 -26.00 21.47
CA PHE A 949 19.84 -24.69 22.12
C PHE A 949 21.27 -24.14 21.99
N ASN A 950 21.48 -23.21 21.06
CA ASN A 950 22.78 -22.59 20.77
C ASN A 950 22.88 -21.26 21.53
N ALA A 951 23.28 -21.34 22.79
CA ALA A 951 23.55 -20.16 23.61
C ALA A 951 24.94 -19.58 23.30
N ILE A 952 25.00 -18.32 22.87
CA ILE A 952 26.25 -17.58 22.69
C ILE A 952 26.36 -16.57 23.83
N ALA A 953 27.26 -16.87 24.77
CA ALA A 953 27.80 -15.96 25.79
C ALA A 953 26.78 -15.14 26.62
N GLN A 954 26.54 -15.56 27.85
CA GLN A 954 25.95 -14.68 28.84
C GLN A 954 27.01 -13.70 29.37
N THR A 955 26.85 -12.41 29.06
CA THR A 955 27.71 -11.29 29.53
C THR A 955 27.11 -10.54 30.73
N GLY A 956 25.97 -11.01 31.27
CA GLY A 956 25.25 -10.51 32.45
C GLY A 956 23.86 -11.17 32.64
N GLY A 957 23.15 -10.91 33.76
CA GLY A 957 21.78 -11.43 34.03
C GLY A 957 21.72 -12.75 34.84
N THR A 958 20.52 -13.29 35.11
CA THR A 958 20.33 -14.57 35.85
C THR A 958 19.82 -15.70 34.94
N PHE A 959 20.56 -16.80 34.82
CA PHE A 959 20.06 -18.04 34.21
C PHE A 959 19.47 -18.93 35.32
N SER A 960 18.22 -19.40 35.18
CA SER A 960 17.60 -20.34 36.12
C SER A 960 17.26 -21.67 35.42
N GLY A 961 17.87 -22.77 35.86
CA GLY A 961 17.61 -24.12 35.35
C GLY A 961 16.29 -24.73 35.83
N GLY A 962 15.63 -24.12 36.82
CA GLY A 962 14.37 -24.64 37.38
C GLY A 962 14.51 -26.08 37.86
N SER A 963 13.56 -26.96 37.52
CA SER A 963 13.56 -28.39 37.89
C SER A 963 13.71 -29.35 36.71
N SER A 964 14.08 -28.85 35.52
CA SER A 964 14.00 -29.59 34.25
C SER A 964 15.28 -30.31 33.85
N THR A 965 15.21 -31.19 32.85
CA THR A 965 16.41 -31.74 32.18
C THR A 965 16.81 -30.86 30.99
N VAL A 966 18.07 -30.43 30.93
CA VAL A 966 18.63 -29.53 29.92
C VAL A 966 19.65 -30.28 29.06
N ASN A 967 19.30 -30.60 27.81
CA ASN A 967 20.24 -31.23 26.85
C ASN A 967 21.07 -30.17 26.13
N ILE A 968 22.38 -30.34 26.10
CA ILE A 968 23.36 -29.42 25.53
C ILE A 968 24.07 -30.13 24.37
N GLY A 969 23.82 -29.70 23.13
CA GLY A 969 24.45 -30.24 21.92
C GLY A 969 25.72 -29.48 21.46
N GLY A 970 25.97 -28.28 22.01
CA GLY A 970 27.13 -27.41 21.72
C GLY A 970 27.91 -27.00 22.98
N ASN A 971 28.70 -25.93 22.94
CA ASN A 971 29.38 -25.42 24.14
C ASN A 971 28.39 -24.67 25.06
N PHE A 972 28.51 -24.86 26.37
CA PHE A 972 27.76 -24.09 27.38
C PHE A 972 28.61 -22.93 27.87
N THR A 973 28.51 -21.73 27.27
CA THR A 973 29.43 -20.61 27.57
C THR A 973 28.78 -19.54 28.46
N PHE A 974 29.29 -19.42 29.70
CA PHE A 974 28.85 -18.45 30.71
C PHE A 974 30.07 -17.62 31.17
N THR A 975 30.09 -16.30 30.90
CA THR A 975 31.27 -15.43 31.11
C THR A 975 31.01 -14.22 32.02
N ALA A 976 29.75 -13.88 32.31
CA ALA A 976 29.27 -12.96 33.37
C ALA A 976 27.78 -13.22 33.73
N GLY A 977 27.34 -12.87 34.96
CA GLY A 977 25.95 -13.06 35.45
C GLY A 977 25.79 -14.01 36.67
N THR A 978 24.55 -14.37 37.02
CA THR A 978 24.18 -15.34 38.07
C THR A 978 23.60 -16.62 37.47
N PHE A 979 24.25 -17.77 37.67
CA PHE A 979 23.72 -19.07 37.25
C PHE A 979 23.08 -19.79 38.44
N THR A 980 21.79 -20.12 38.33
CA THR A 980 21.01 -20.85 39.33
C THR A 980 20.51 -22.15 38.72
N ALA A 981 21.15 -23.29 38.97
CA ALA A 981 20.66 -24.55 38.38
C ALA A 981 19.30 -25.01 38.91
N GLY A 982 18.81 -24.49 40.04
CA GLY A 982 17.59 -25.02 40.67
C GLY A 982 17.75 -26.49 41.04
N SER A 983 16.76 -27.34 40.75
CA SER A 983 16.84 -28.81 40.86
C SER A 983 17.06 -29.52 39.52
N SER A 984 17.50 -28.81 38.48
CA SER A 984 17.63 -29.31 37.09
C SER A 984 18.68 -30.40 36.87
N ALA A 985 18.63 -31.05 35.71
CA ALA A 985 19.62 -32.01 35.23
C ALA A 985 20.20 -31.63 33.87
N PHE A 986 21.46 -31.21 33.81
CA PHE A 986 22.14 -30.87 32.56
C PHE A 986 22.73 -32.11 31.90
N ASN A 987 22.64 -32.24 30.59
CA ASN A 987 23.14 -33.39 29.83
C ASN A 987 23.89 -32.92 28.58
N PHE A 988 25.21 -33.06 28.56
CA PHE A 988 26.06 -32.72 27.43
C PHE A 988 26.12 -33.90 26.47
N ASN A 989 25.45 -33.81 25.33
CA ASN A 989 25.21 -34.91 24.40
C ASN A 989 25.56 -34.58 22.94
N GLY A 990 26.45 -33.60 22.73
CA GLY A 990 26.89 -33.19 21.40
C GLY A 990 27.68 -34.27 20.64
N SER A 991 27.91 -34.03 19.35
CA SER A 991 28.69 -34.91 18.45
C SER A 991 30.13 -34.43 18.21
N SER A 992 30.49 -33.25 18.70
CA SER A 992 31.84 -32.65 18.68
C SER A 992 32.29 -32.34 20.11
N ALA A 993 33.59 -32.11 20.35
CA ALA A 993 34.08 -31.77 21.69
C ALA A 993 33.39 -30.51 22.23
N GLN A 994 32.87 -30.58 23.44
CA GLN A 994 32.12 -29.49 24.09
C GLN A 994 32.93 -28.82 25.19
N SER A 995 32.51 -27.63 25.62
CA SER A 995 33.02 -26.96 26.81
C SER A 995 31.92 -26.41 27.71
N ILE A 996 32.22 -26.31 29.00
CA ILE A 996 31.45 -25.56 30.02
C ILE A 996 32.21 -24.24 30.26
N GLY A 997 31.51 -23.11 30.38
CA GLY A 997 32.06 -21.75 30.29
C GLY A 997 33.15 -21.40 31.29
N THR A 998 33.69 -20.18 31.21
CA THR A 998 34.89 -19.76 31.99
C THR A 998 34.60 -19.27 33.40
N LEU A 999 33.34 -19.03 33.76
CA LEU A 999 32.95 -18.68 35.11
C LEU A 999 32.56 -19.89 35.95
N ALA A 1000 32.59 -19.69 37.26
CA ALA A 1000 32.16 -20.71 38.21
C ALA A 1000 30.65 -21.00 38.05
N ALA A 1001 30.26 -22.24 37.77
CA ALA A 1001 28.86 -22.66 37.60
C ALA A 1001 28.49 -23.77 38.59
N THR A 1002 27.33 -23.65 39.24
CA THR A 1002 26.81 -24.68 40.16
C THR A 1002 25.60 -25.40 39.55
N PHE A 1003 25.82 -26.57 38.93
CA PHE A 1003 24.76 -27.45 38.45
C PHE A 1003 24.09 -28.19 39.61
N ASN A 1004 22.83 -28.60 39.44
CA ASN A 1004 22.24 -29.57 40.35
C ASN A 1004 22.60 -30.99 39.93
N ASN A 1005 22.01 -31.54 38.87
CA ASN A 1005 22.54 -32.76 38.24
C ASN A 1005 23.28 -32.41 36.93
N LEU A 1006 24.35 -33.14 36.63
CA LEU A 1006 25.17 -32.97 35.43
C LEU A 1006 25.45 -34.34 34.82
N THR A 1007 25.22 -34.51 33.52
CA THR A 1007 25.45 -35.74 32.76
C THR A 1007 26.36 -35.42 31.58
N ILE A 1008 27.38 -36.24 31.39
CA ILE A 1008 28.32 -36.18 30.27
C ILE A 1008 28.05 -37.39 29.37
N ASN A 1009 27.47 -37.15 28.21
CA ASN A 1009 27.05 -38.15 27.24
C ASN A 1009 27.50 -37.78 25.83
N ASN A 1010 28.75 -37.32 25.70
CA ASN A 1010 29.35 -36.93 24.44
C ASN A 1010 30.71 -37.63 24.28
N ALA A 1011 30.81 -38.56 23.34
CA ALA A 1011 32.02 -39.34 23.07
C ALA A 1011 33.27 -38.49 22.73
N SER A 1012 33.09 -37.30 22.16
CA SER A 1012 34.16 -36.34 21.86
C SER A 1012 34.65 -35.55 23.08
N GLY A 1013 33.99 -35.71 24.23
CA GLY A 1013 34.37 -35.11 25.51
C GLY A 1013 33.81 -33.72 25.76
N VAL A 1014 33.84 -33.32 27.03
CA VAL A 1014 33.36 -32.02 27.54
C VAL A 1014 34.47 -31.43 28.42
N ASN A 1015 34.93 -30.22 28.15
CA ASN A 1015 36.00 -29.57 28.91
C ASN A 1015 35.46 -28.44 29.80
N LEU A 1016 35.94 -28.35 31.03
CA LEU A 1016 35.67 -27.21 31.90
C LEU A 1016 36.52 -26.02 31.47
N GLY A 1017 35.88 -24.90 31.20
CA GLY A 1017 36.49 -23.60 31.01
C GLY A 1017 36.63 -22.82 32.32
N GLY A 1018 35.90 -23.19 33.38
CA GLY A 1018 35.85 -22.56 34.70
C GLY A 1018 35.49 -23.58 35.78
N ASN A 1019 35.52 -23.16 37.05
CA ASN A 1019 35.20 -24.05 38.18
C ASN A 1019 33.74 -24.53 38.10
N VAL A 1020 33.49 -25.81 38.29
CA VAL A 1020 32.12 -26.35 38.27
C VAL A 1020 31.80 -26.99 39.60
N THR A 1021 30.62 -26.70 40.14
CA THR A 1021 30.04 -27.41 41.27
C THR A 1021 28.85 -28.23 40.79
N VAL A 1022 28.69 -29.46 41.25
CA VAL A 1022 27.49 -30.29 41.04
C VAL A 1022 26.88 -30.57 42.41
N GLY A 1023 25.73 -29.96 42.70
CA GLY A 1023 25.03 -30.07 43.99
C GLY A 1023 24.33 -31.41 44.19
N GLY A 1024 23.90 -32.04 43.10
CA GLY A 1024 23.27 -33.36 43.01
C GLY A 1024 24.18 -34.38 42.35
N THR A 1025 23.69 -35.10 41.35
CA THR A 1025 24.39 -36.23 40.72
C THR A 1025 25.21 -35.81 39.50
N LEU A 1026 26.50 -36.16 39.46
CA LEU A 1026 27.31 -36.19 38.24
C LEU A 1026 27.25 -37.59 37.60
N THR A 1027 26.81 -37.68 36.36
CA THR A 1027 26.75 -38.92 35.58
C THR A 1027 27.71 -38.83 34.39
N LEU A 1028 28.58 -39.82 34.20
CA LEU A 1028 29.43 -39.92 33.01
C LEU A 1028 28.97 -41.13 32.19
N THR A 1029 28.15 -40.88 31.17
CA THR A 1029 27.54 -41.91 30.32
C THR A 1029 28.41 -42.22 29.10
N ASN A 1030 28.97 -41.20 28.44
CA ASN A 1030 29.79 -41.35 27.24
C ASN A 1030 30.78 -40.17 27.12
N GLY A 1031 32.06 -40.48 26.89
CA GLY A 1031 33.18 -39.53 26.77
C GLY A 1031 33.71 -38.93 28.08
N VAL A 1032 34.74 -38.08 27.94
CA VAL A 1032 35.57 -37.59 29.05
C VAL A 1032 35.10 -36.22 29.52
N LEU A 1033 35.05 -35.98 30.83
CA LEU A 1033 34.96 -34.64 31.42
C LEU A 1033 36.36 -34.11 31.72
N GLY A 1034 36.90 -33.25 30.86
CA GLY A 1034 38.22 -32.65 31.02
C GLY A 1034 38.19 -31.47 32.00
N VAL A 1035 38.80 -31.62 33.18
CA VAL A 1035 38.77 -30.60 34.25
C VAL A 1035 39.90 -29.57 34.11
N SER A 1036 41.06 -29.96 33.56
CA SER A 1036 42.23 -29.08 33.35
C SER A 1036 42.64 -28.33 34.64
N THR A 1037 42.96 -27.03 34.57
CA THR A 1037 43.33 -26.18 35.72
C THR A 1037 42.15 -25.76 36.60
N ASN A 1038 40.93 -26.17 36.26
CA ASN A 1038 39.71 -25.81 36.99
C ASN A 1038 39.41 -26.78 38.14
N THR A 1039 38.52 -26.39 39.03
CA THR A 1039 38.04 -27.23 40.13
C THR A 1039 36.65 -27.77 39.83
N LEU A 1040 36.47 -29.09 39.85
CA LEU A 1040 35.17 -29.75 39.88
C LEU A 1040 34.82 -30.13 41.33
N THR A 1041 33.78 -29.50 41.89
CA THR A 1041 33.29 -29.76 43.25
C THR A 1041 32.00 -30.57 43.20
N LEU A 1042 31.94 -31.69 43.91
CA LEU A 1042 30.72 -32.50 44.05
C LEU A 1042 30.18 -32.32 45.47
N ASN A 1043 29.03 -31.65 45.61
CA ASN A 1043 28.49 -31.23 46.91
C ASN A 1043 27.42 -32.17 47.48
N SER A 1044 27.09 -33.29 46.81
CA SER A 1044 26.03 -34.18 47.27
C SER A 1044 26.48 -35.08 48.42
N THR A 1045 25.56 -35.34 49.37
CA THR A 1045 25.70 -36.40 50.39
C THR A 1045 25.56 -37.82 49.84
N GLN A 1046 25.32 -37.98 48.53
CA GLN A 1046 25.30 -39.25 47.80
C GLN A 1046 26.13 -39.13 46.51
N SER A 1047 27.45 -39.17 46.64
CA SER A 1047 28.34 -39.36 45.48
C SER A 1047 28.32 -40.84 45.06
N GLU A 1048 27.32 -41.26 44.28
CA GLU A 1048 27.31 -42.59 43.66
C GLU A 1048 28.07 -42.53 42.32
N PHE A 1049 29.36 -42.87 42.32
CA PHE A 1049 30.12 -43.10 41.08
C PHE A 1049 29.67 -44.41 40.43
N ARG A 1050 28.67 -44.36 39.56
CA ARG A 1050 28.29 -45.51 38.71
C ARG A 1050 29.21 -45.56 37.49
N TRP A 1051 30.36 -46.20 37.66
CA TRP A 1051 31.22 -46.58 36.53
C TRP A 1051 30.52 -47.68 35.73
N SER A 1052 30.37 -47.51 34.42
CA SER A 1052 30.11 -48.66 33.54
C SER A 1052 31.32 -49.61 33.59
N GLU A 1053 31.10 -50.92 33.46
CA GLU A 1053 32.15 -51.96 33.62
C GLU A 1053 33.41 -51.73 32.76
N ARG A 1054 33.35 -50.88 31.72
CA ARG A 1054 34.52 -50.52 30.92
C ARG A 1054 35.51 -49.58 31.62
N CYS A 1055 35.08 -48.76 32.58
CA CYS A 1055 35.93 -47.74 33.20
C CYS A 1055 36.79 -48.27 34.37
N SER A 1056 36.38 -49.37 35.01
CA SER A 1056 37.12 -49.96 36.14
C SER A 1056 38.46 -50.60 35.74
N ARG A 1057 38.67 -50.90 34.44
CA ARG A 1057 39.91 -51.51 33.92
C ARG A 1057 41.03 -50.51 33.60
N GLN A 1058 40.73 -49.23 33.34
CA GLN A 1058 41.75 -48.24 32.97
C GLN A 1058 42.35 -47.49 34.17
N LEU A 1059 41.70 -47.46 35.33
CA LEU A 1059 42.13 -46.69 36.51
C LEU A 1059 43.20 -47.37 37.40
N ARG A 1060 43.72 -48.56 37.04
CA ARG A 1060 44.86 -49.19 37.76
C ARG A 1060 46.25 -48.77 37.25
N GLN A 1061 46.35 -47.93 36.22
CA GLN A 1061 47.64 -47.70 35.53
C GLN A 1061 48.12 -46.25 35.38
N SER A 1062 47.48 -45.24 35.97
CA SER A 1062 48.03 -43.89 35.93
C SER A 1062 47.83 -43.13 37.23
N HIS A 1063 48.95 -42.66 37.77
CA HIS A 1063 49.07 -41.90 39.01
C HIS A 1063 48.22 -40.62 38.97
N PHE A 1064 47.53 -40.32 40.07
CA PHE A 1064 46.97 -39.00 40.34
C PHE A 1064 48.09 -38.04 40.76
N GLN A 1065 48.23 -36.93 40.04
CA GLN A 1065 48.46 -35.61 40.62
C GLN A 1065 47.25 -34.75 40.27
#